data_AF-A0A6J1P378-F1
#
_entry.id   AF-A0A6J1P378-F1
#
_cell.length_a   1.000
_cell.length_b   1.000
_cell.length_c   1.000
_cell.angle_alpha   90.00
_cell.angle_beta   90.00
_cell.angle_gamma   90.00
#
_symmetry.space_group_name_H-M   'P 1'
#
loop_
_entity.id
_entity.type
_entity.pdbx_description
1 polymer ?
#
loop_
_entity_poly.entity_id
_entity_poly.type
_entity_poly.pdbx_seq_one_letter_code
_entity_poly.pdbx_strand_id
1 'polypeptide(L)'
;MASDDDEFGAAIAIGSETTEAEMEFEKVLEQMREADGLKFYSDVYTKLYDSYFKLKEENIAHQEKLNNMTTRIGRYDEMISEYLAEISEYSKTVERLRGEIEEARALADAMHSRELAGVESLETMKKTLARLEKELDARKRAGDDDAGATSAVKEKEKFEKEKARLQGELDGVKQRLDNALSFVEELEHRNTAAEESIAKMEEQLEEADNNAVRQNRLVDHLKSESDTLRAEVEERGNTIKNLTDKLSKADKALERRDRQLRDMGAKLEHAQQERDAANAKAAQLRDQLDSTNAEIDKTKANLVNTGKELKNMTDESNRLRNEVSKLSKQAVQQTKKFQLLEQAKAGIIADRENLRQQVAVMEREILLGNKQAEADKREIENLNREKDIMTKNIQKIQNEAIENLRLIHQHETRRKQLEHELDMNATQISKQRLMIRQYEKDKDRMLEETIALNEKIDETTEEVRLRTADILDLKKALREECIKSRKFSVALDAARAERNMLHKNYTEALDEIQDLKQKLKMLAYQIEQLKEDISGKETGLRMCESTLSKCNKKNEQLRAEIQAGILKLSEAKAEITALRQEEARLNRIIQEGDTARAKLMKELEGLINERDVVGAQLVRRNDEISLLYEKIRILEVTLHRGERQYEQRVEDIRLLRLEILRLRKEKNLLSKGIENMTDLRLEVFNLERELGRERLRVRALEQALETPLNVHRWRKLQGTDPESVHLTQKLRLTQKKVLAQSEMLVLKDRELKETKNLYTAVKDMLALQPSPEIQQTLNRTQRALTQRTAKMKCLIAELSMRERQVADLRLELDRGNSELASFKQKYYEMKRALDAEEVRRLRVPTPVTPNTAEKS
;
A
#
# COMPACT_ATOMS: atom_id res chain seq x y z
N MET A 1 -48.53 28.73 -58.76
CA MET A 1 -47.66 28.73 -59.97
C MET A 1 -46.80 29.99 -59.98
N ALA A 2 -45.73 30.01 -59.18
CA ALA A 2 -44.57 30.92 -59.30
C ALA A 2 -43.56 30.71 -58.13
N SER A 3 -43.25 29.46 -57.74
CA SER A 3 -42.28 29.21 -56.64
C SER A 3 -41.36 28.01 -56.83
N ASP A 4 -41.57 27.16 -57.84
CA ASP A 4 -40.83 25.89 -57.94
C ASP A 4 -39.62 25.97 -58.89
N ASP A 5 -39.39 27.09 -59.57
CA ASP A 5 -38.25 27.26 -60.49
C ASP A 5 -36.97 27.80 -59.81
N ASP A 6 -37.05 28.33 -58.58
CA ASP A 6 -35.87 28.89 -57.88
C ASP A 6 -35.03 27.82 -57.13
N GLU A 7 -35.63 26.69 -56.73
CA GLU A 7 -34.93 25.67 -55.95
C GLU A 7 -33.99 24.82 -56.82
N PHE A 8 -34.33 24.62 -58.11
CA PHE A 8 -33.49 23.88 -59.04
C PHE A 8 -32.30 24.71 -59.56
N GLY A 9 -32.46 26.04 -59.66
CA GLY A 9 -31.37 26.96 -60.03
C GLY A 9 -30.27 27.06 -58.98
N ALA A 10 -30.63 27.05 -57.69
CA ALA A 10 -29.67 27.08 -56.59
C ALA A 10 -28.82 25.81 -56.51
N ALA A 11 -29.42 24.63 -56.72
CA ALA A 11 -28.69 23.36 -56.70
C ALA A 11 -27.66 23.24 -57.85
N ILE A 12 -27.99 23.77 -59.04
CA ILE A 12 -27.08 23.78 -60.20
C ILE A 12 -25.94 24.79 -60.02
N ALA A 13 -26.21 25.97 -59.46
CA ALA A 13 -25.18 26.98 -59.18
C ALA A 13 -24.14 26.48 -58.16
N ILE A 14 -24.57 25.79 -57.10
CA ILE A 14 -23.68 25.22 -56.07
C ILE A 14 -22.82 24.08 -56.65
N GLY A 15 -23.37 23.26 -57.56
CA GLY A 15 -22.61 22.24 -58.29
C GLY A 15 -21.53 22.84 -59.20
N SER A 16 -21.84 23.94 -59.89
CA SER A 16 -20.94 24.65 -60.81
C SER A 16 -19.76 25.32 -60.10
N GLU A 17 -20.00 26.06 -59.01
CA GLU A 17 -18.95 26.75 -58.26
C GLU A 17 -17.95 25.77 -57.63
N THR A 18 -18.38 24.54 -57.36
CA THR A 18 -17.54 23.56 -56.66
C THR A 18 -16.61 22.79 -57.58
N THR A 19 -17.03 22.56 -58.83
CA THR A 19 -16.11 22.09 -59.88
C THR A 19 -15.05 23.14 -60.24
N GLU A 20 -15.37 24.43 -60.21
CA GLU A 20 -14.37 25.49 -60.45
C GLU A 20 -13.37 25.62 -59.29
N ALA A 21 -13.84 25.58 -58.04
CA ALA A 21 -12.97 25.63 -56.87
C ALA A 21 -12.05 24.39 -56.74
N GLU A 22 -12.52 23.21 -57.14
CA GLU A 22 -11.71 21.98 -57.26
C GLU A 22 -10.58 22.15 -58.30
N MET A 23 -10.92 22.68 -59.48
CA MET A 23 -9.93 22.94 -60.54
C MET A 23 -8.91 24.01 -60.14
N GLU A 24 -9.34 25.08 -59.46
CA GLU A 24 -8.42 26.11 -58.95
C GLU A 24 -7.52 25.56 -57.84
N PHE A 25 -8.06 24.74 -56.93
CA PHE A 25 -7.29 24.08 -55.88
C PHE A 25 -6.17 23.21 -56.47
N GLU A 26 -6.48 22.33 -57.43
CA GLU A 26 -5.46 21.48 -58.07
C GLU A 26 -4.39 22.32 -58.75
N LYS A 27 -4.79 23.37 -59.48
CA LYS A 27 -3.86 24.27 -60.18
C LYS A 27 -2.92 25.01 -59.23
N VAL A 28 -3.45 25.54 -58.11
CA VAL A 28 -2.63 26.24 -57.10
C VAL A 28 -1.73 25.24 -56.37
N LEU A 29 -2.22 24.04 -56.09
CA LEU A 29 -1.46 23.01 -55.41
C LEU A 29 -0.30 22.49 -56.28
N GLU A 30 -0.49 22.40 -57.60
CA GLU A 30 0.56 22.04 -58.54
C GLU A 30 1.63 23.14 -58.64
N GLN A 31 1.22 24.42 -58.72
CA GLN A 31 2.14 25.57 -58.66
C GLN A 31 2.93 25.62 -57.33
N MET A 32 2.28 25.31 -56.20
CA MET A 32 2.94 25.25 -54.89
C MET A 32 3.94 24.08 -54.79
N ARG A 33 3.71 22.98 -55.52
CA ARG A 33 4.62 21.83 -55.59
C ARG A 33 5.82 22.09 -56.50
N GLU A 34 5.67 22.89 -57.55
CA GLU A 34 6.76 23.26 -58.46
C GLU A 34 7.74 24.27 -57.86
N ALA A 35 7.27 25.17 -56.98
CA ALA A 35 8.13 26.16 -56.32
C ALA A 35 8.77 25.62 -55.02
N ASP A 36 10.10 25.47 -55.00
CA ASP A 36 10.84 24.84 -53.88
C ASP A 36 10.63 25.48 -52.50
N GLY A 37 10.29 26.78 -52.44
CA GLY A 37 9.99 27.48 -51.19
C GLY A 37 8.58 27.28 -50.63
N LEU A 38 7.64 26.75 -51.43
CA LEU A 38 6.21 26.65 -51.10
C LEU A 38 5.73 25.24 -50.79
N LYS A 39 6.56 24.21 -51.02
CA LYS A 39 6.24 22.80 -50.75
C LYS A 39 5.74 22.53 -49.34
N PHE A 40 6.32 23.18 -48.33
CA PHE A 40 5.89 23.04 -46.92
C PHE A 40 4.47 23.55 -46.63
N TYR A 41 3.94 24.46 -47.45
CA TYR A 41 2.59 24.99 -47.30
C TYR A 41 1.53 24.18 -48.04
N SER A 42 1.94 23.30 -48.96
CA SER A 42 1.01 22.46 -49.75
C SER A 42 0.20 21.50 -48.87
N ASP A 43 0.80 20.92 -47.83
CA ASP A 43 0.11 20.05 -46.87
C ASP A 43 -0.92 20.81 -46.03
N VAL A 44 -0.62 22.07 -45.67
CA VAL A 44 -1.54 22.94 -44.92
C VAL A 44 -2.71 23.35 -45.81
N TYR A 45 -2.43 23.69 -47.07
CA TYR A 45 -3.44 24.04 -48.06
C TYR A 45 -4.38 22.85 -48.34
N THR A 46 -3.84 21.64 -48.45
CA THR A 46 -4.63 20.40 -48.59
C THR A 46 -5.54 20.15 -47.39
N LYS A 47 -5.01 20.27 -46.17
CA LYS A 47 -5.83 20.08 -44.95
C LYS A 47 -6.93 21.13 -44.82
N LEU A 48 -6.67 22.37 -45.25
CA LEU A 48 -7.67 23.44 -45.24
C LEU A 48 -8.78 23.13 -46.25
N TYR A 49 -8.43 22.63 -47.43
CA TYR A 49 -9.36 22.20 -48.45
C TYR A 49 -10.22 21.01 -48.01
N ASP A 50 -9.61 19.98 -47.41
CA ASP A 50 -10.33 18.84 -46.83
C ASP A 50 -11.31 19.28 -45.73
N SER A 51 -10.93 20.26 -44.90
CA SER A 51 -11.80 20.82 -43.86
C SER A 51 -12.96 21.62 -44.47
N TYR A 52 -12.72 22.38 -45.55
CA TYR A 52 -13.76 23.09 -46.28
C TYR A 52 -14.76 22.10 -46.89
N PHE A 53 -14.29 21.03 -47.51
CA PHE A 53 -15.15 20.02 -48.13
C PHE A 53 -16.02 19.30 -47.11
N LYS A 54 -15.47 18.94 -45.94
CA LYS A 54 -16.25 18.37 -44.83
C LYS A 54 -17.33 19.32 -44.31
N LEU A 55 -16.99 20.59 -44.09
CA LEU A 55 -17.97 21.60 -43.66
C LEU A 55 -19.06 21.82 -44.71
N LYS A 56 -18.73 21.72 -46.00
CA LYS A 56 -19.70 21.79 -47.10
C LYS A 56 -20.65 20.59 -47.09
N GLU A 57 -20.15 19.37 -46.95
CA GLU A 57 -21.00 18.16 -46.83
C GLU A 57 -21.95 18.24 -45.63
N GLU A 58 -21.45 18.69 -44.48
CA GLU A 58 -22.27 18.94 -43.29
C GLU A 58 -23.35 20.00 -43.57
N ASN A 59 -23.01 21.09 -44.26
CA ASN A 59 -23.95 22.15 -44.60
C ASN A 59 -25.04 21.68 -45.57
N ILE A 60 -24.70 20.85 -46.57
CA ILE A 60 -25.69 20.23 -47.47
C ILE A 60 -26.65 19.34 -46.66
N ALA A 61 -26.13 18.50 -45.76
CA ALA A 61 -26.97 17.65 -44.91
C ALA A 61 -27.87 18.47 -43.97
N HIS A 62 -27.42 19.65 -43.53
CA HIS A 62 -28.24 20.59 -42.75
C HIS A 62 -29.31 21.28 -43.60
N GLN A 63 -29.00 21.67 -44.84
CA GLN A 63 -29.96 22.24 -45.79
C GLN A 63 -31.05 21.23 -46.16
N GLU A 64 -30.70 19.96 -46.41
CA GLU A 64 -31.68 18.90 -46.66
C GLU A 64 -32.60 18.68 -45.45
N LYS A 65 -32.07 18.73 -44.23
CA LYS A 65 -32.88 18.64 -43.01
C LYS A 65 -33.80 19.85 -42.86
N LEU A 66 -33.32 21.05 -43.15
CA LEU A 66 -34.14 22.26 -43.15
C LEU A 66 -35.26 22.16 -44.18
N ASN A 67 -34.95 21.77 -45.43
CA ASN A 67 -35.95 21.61 -46.48
C ASN A 67 -37.00 20.55 -46.14
N ASN A 68 -36.59 19.42 -45.56
CA ASN A 68 -37.50 18.38 -45.09
C ASN A 68 -38.42 18.87 -43.95
N MET A 69 -37.90 19.70 -43.04
CA MET A 69 -38.71 20.31 -41.99
C MET A 69 -39.67 21.36 -42.57
N THR A 70 -39.21 22.18 -43.51
CA THR A 70 -40.04 23.18 -44.20
C THR A 70 -41.17 22.53 -45.00
N THR A 71 -40.91 21.43 -45.73
CA THR A 71 -41.98 20.68 -46.43
C THR A 71 -42.96 20.04 -45.44
N ARG A 72 -42.49 19.55 -44.29
CA ARG A 72 -43.40 19.02 -43.26
C ARG A 72 -44.26 20.12 -42.64
N ILE A 73 -43.70 21.29 -42.37
CA ILE A 73 -44.46 22.45 -41.89
C ILE A 73 -45.48 22.87 -42.94
N GLY A 74 -45.09 22.97 -44.21
CA GLY A 74 -46.01 23.29 -45.32
C GLY A 74 -47.20 22.32 -45.40
N ARG A 75 -46.97 21.00 -45.25
CA ARG A 75 -48.06 20.01 -45.19
C ARG A 75 -48.99 20.20 -43.99
N TYR A 76 -48.46 20.61 -42.85
CA TYR A 76 -49.30 20.92 -41.68
C TYR A 76 -50.07 22.22 -41.88
N ASP A 77 -49.48 23.24 -42.52
CA ASP A 77 -50.15 24.50 -42.84
C ASP A 77 -51.26 24.31 -43.88
N GLU A 78 -51.05 23.46 -44.90
CA GLU A 78 -52.08 23.03 -45.86
C GLU A 78 -53.23 22.32 -45.15
N MET A 79 -52.92 21.35 -44.29
CA MET A 79 -53.92 20.60 -43.53
C MET A 79 -54.71 21.48 -42.57
N ILE A 80 -54.05 22.44 -41.90
CA ILE A 80 -54.72 23.43 -41.06
C ILE A 80 -55.62 24.34 -41.92
N SER A 81 -55.18 24.73 -43.11
CA SER A 81 -55.97 25.55 -44.03
C SER A 81 -57.21 24.81 -44.54
N GLU A 82 -57.09 23.51 -44.83
CA GLU A 82 -58.22 22.64 -45.19
C GLU A 82 -59.23 22.54 -44.03
N TYR A 83 -58.76 22.30 -42.80
CA TYR A 83 -59.64 22.28 -41.64
C TYR A 83 -60.32 23.63 -41.35
N LEU A 84 -59.61 24.75 -41.54
CA LEU A 84 -60.21 26.08 -41.40
C LEU A 84 -61.27 26.34 -42.47
N ALA A 85 -61.08 25.83 -43.69
CA ALA A 85 -62.07 25.90 -44.76
C ALA A 85 -63.32 25.05 -44.43
N GLU A 86 -63.14 23.81 -43.95
CA GLU A 86 -64.24 22.95 -43.49
C GLU A 86 -65.01 23.59 -42.33
N ILE A 87 -64.31 24.14 -41.34
CA ILE A 87 -64.94 24.86 -40.22
C ILE A 87 -65.74 26.07 -40.72
N SER A 88 -65.25 26.80 -41.73
CA SER A 88 -65.97 27.90 -42.34
C SER A 88 -67.26 27.44 -43.03
N GLU A 89 -67.23 26.32 -43.76
CA GLU A 89 -68.42 25.73 -44.38
C GLU A 89 -69.43 25.22 -43.35
N TYR A 90 -68.95 24.58 -42.28
CA TYR A 90 -69.80 24.18 -41.16
C TYR A 90 -70.42 25.39 -40.46
N SER A 91 -69.68 26.49 -40.28
CA SER A 91 -70.26 27.72 -39.71
C SER A 91 -71.37 28.29 -40.59
N LYS A 92 -71.21 28.28 -41.93
CA LYS A 92 -72.26 28.74 -42.87
C LYS A 92 -73.49 27.84 -42.85
N THR A 93 -73.31 26.52 -42.77
CA THR A 93 -74.43 25.58 -42.68
C THR A 93 -75.16 25.71 -41.35
N VAL A 94 -74.45 25.94 -40.24
CA VAL A 94 -75.06 26.23 -38.93
C VAL A 94 -75.85 27.54 -38.97
N GLU A 95 -75.36 28.60 -39.60
CA GLU A 95 -76.13 29.85 -39.77
C GLU A 95 -77.41 29.64 -40.60
N ARG A 96 -77.34 28.88 -41.69
CA ARG A 96 -78.52 28.53 -42.49
C ARG A 96 -79.57 27.77 -41.67
N LEU A 97 -79.13 26.75 -40.93
CA LEU A 97 -80.03 25.96 -40.08
C LEU A 97 -80.64 26.78 -38.94
N ARG A 98 -79.89 27.75 -38.38
CA ARG A 98 -80.43 28.70 -37.40
C ARG A 98 -81.52 29.59 -38.00
N GLY A 99 -81.35 30.07 -39.23
CA GLY A 99 -82.38 30.81 -39.96
C GLY A 99 -83.65 29.97 -40.21
N GLU A 100 -83.49 28.72 -40.63
CA GLU A 100 -84.62 27.79 -40.84
C GLU A 100 -85.39 27.50 -39.53
N ILE A 101 -84.69 27.44 -38.39
CA ILE A 101 -85.34 27.30 -37.07
C ILE A 101 -86.11 28.57 -36.68
N GLU A 102 -85.60 29.75 -36.97
CA GLU A 102 -86.30 31.02 -36.72
C GLU A 102 -87.56 31.15 -37.58
N GLU A 103 -87.51 30.74 -38.85
CA GLU A 103 -88.69 30.70 -39.73
C GLU A 103 -89.74 29.68 -39.25
N ALA A 104 -89.30 28.50 -38.82
CA ALA A 104 -90.20 27.47 -38.27
C ALA A 104 -90.89 27.95 -36.98
N ARG A 105 -90.18 28.70 -36.12
CA ARG A 105 -90.76 29.30 -34.91
C ARG A 105 -91.80 30.37 -35.25
N ALA A 106 -91.52 31.24 -36.21
CA ALA A 106 -92.48 32.24 -36.66
C ALA A 106 -93.76 31.60 -37.25
N LEU A 107 -93.62 30.50 -37.98
CA LEU A 107 -94.74 29.71 -38.50
C LEU A 107 -95.56 29.04 -37.39
N ALA A 108 -94.90 28.50 -36.36
CA ALA A 108 -95.57 27.91 -35.20
C ALA A 108 -96.35 28.95 -34.39
N ASP A 109 -95.79 30.15 -34.16
CA ASP A 109 -96.48 31.24 -33.47
C ASP A 109 -97.70 31.75 -34.26
N ALA A 110 -97.61 31.79 -35.60
CA ALA A 110 -98.72 32.13 -36.48
C ALA A 110 -99.84 31.07 -36.48
N MET A 111 -99.47 29.78 -36.40
CA MET A 111 -100.42 28.68 -36.27
C MET A 111 -101.13 28.72 -34.91
N HIS A 112 -100.39 28.94 -33.83
CA HIS A 112 -100.95 29.04 -32.48
C HIS A 112 -101.92 30.22 -32.33
N SER A 113 -101.61 31.37 -32.95
CA SER A 113 -102.52 32.53 -33.01
C SER A 113 -103.82 32.24 -33.76
N ARG A 114 -103.77 31.43 -34.83
CA ARG A 114 -104.98 30.97 -35.55
C ARG A 114 -105.80 29.98 -34.73
N GLU A 115 -105.14 29.12 -33.97
CA GLU A 115 -105.78 28.13 -33.12
C GLU A 115 -106.53 28.80 -31.95
N LEU A 116 -105.92 29.81 -31.31
CA LEU A 116 -106.57 30.64 -30.30
C LEU A 116 -107.84 31.34 -30.82
N ALA A 117 -107.79 31.91 -32.03
CA ALA A 117 -108.97 32.49 -32.67
C ALA A 117 -110.07 31.45 -32.99
N GLY A 118 -109.66 30.22 -33.34
CA GLY A 118 -110.57 29.09 -33.55
C GLY A 118 -111.25 28.61 -32.26
N VAL A 119 -110.51 28.59 -31.15
CA VAL A 119 -111.02 28.21 -29.83
C VAL A 119 -112.02 29.24 -29.31
N GLU A 120 -111.76 30.55 -29.47
CA GLU A 120 -112.71 31.61 -29.12
C GLU A 120 -114.01 31.53 -29.95
N SER A 121 -113.91 31.18 -31.24
CA SER A 121 -115.07 30.92 -32.10
C SER A 121 -115.87 29.68 -31.67
N LEU A 122 -115.19 28.61 -31.25
CA LEU A 122 -115.86 27.41 -30.75
C LEU A 122 -116.53 27.63 -29.40
N GLU A 123 -115.99 28.49 -28.54
CA GLU A 123 -116.57 28.80 -27.24
C GLU A 123 -117.83 29.67 -27.37
N THR A 124 -117.87 30.57 -28.36
CA THR A 124 -119.09 31.32 -28.71
C THR A 124 -120.16 30.42 -29.33
N MET A 125 -119.80 29.45 -30.17
CA MET A 125 -120.72 28.44 -30.72
C MET A 125 -121.26 27.48 -29.64
N LYS A 126 -120.46 27.12 -28.63
CA LYS A 126 -120.92 26.31 -27.49
C LYS A 126 -121.96 27.05 -26.63
N LYS A 127 -121.82 28.36 -26.46
CA LYS A 127 -122.81 29.19 -25.75
C LYS A 127 -124.13 29.32 -26.51
N THR A 128 -124.12 29.30 -27.85
CA THR A 128 -125.34 29.31 -28.66
C THR A 128 -126.02 27.93 -28.72
N LEU A 129 -125.25 26.84 -28.75
CA LEU A 129 -125.78 25.46 -28.64
C LEU A 129 -126.46 25.21 -27.29
N ALA A 130 -125.88 25.65 -26.18
CA ALA A 130 -126.48 25.52 -24.84
C ALA A 130 -127.80 26.33 -24.69
N ARG A 131 -127.99 27.38 -25.50
CA ARG A 131 -129.24 28.15 -25.54
C ARG A 131 -130.33 27.43 -26.34
N LEU A 132 -129.96 26.78 -27.44
CA LEU A 132 -130.88 26.02 -28.30
C LEU A 132 -131.30 24.68 -27.66
N GLU A 133 -130.42 24.02 -26.91
CA GLU A 133 -130.78 22.80 -26.14
C GLU A 133 -131.82 23.10 -25.04
N LYS A 134 -131.75 24.26 -24.39
CA LYS A 134 -132.78 24.72 -23.43
C LYS A 134 -134.13 25.03 -24.07
N GLU A 135 -134.16 25.44 -25.34
CA GLU A 135 -135.41 25.66 -26.08
C GLU A 135 -136.00 24.34 -26.62
N LEU A 136 -135.17 23.30 -26.83
CA LEU A 136 -135.59 22.00 -27.34
C LEU A 136 -136.16 21.08 -26.24
N ASP A 137 -135.70 21.22 -24.99
CA ASP A 137 -136.26 20.53 -23.81
C ASP A 137 -137.60 21.12 -23.33
N ALA A 138 -137.91 22.37 -23.68
CA ALA A 138 -139.21 22.99 -23.39
C ALA A 138 -140.33 22.58 -24.37
N ARG A 139 -140.00 21.95 -25.51
CA ARG A 139 -140.96 21.60 -26.57
C ARG A 139 -141.35 20.12 -26.66
N LYS A 140 -140.83 19.24 -25.79
CA LYS A 140 -141.15 17.80 -25.78
C LYS A 140 -142.13 17.35 -24.69
N ARG A 141 -142.86 18.28 -24.05
CA ARG A 141 -143.98 17.99 -23.13
C ARG A 141 -145.24 18.80 -23.48
N ALA A 142 -145.84 18.53 -24.63
CA ALA A 142 -147.27 18.71 -24.92
C ALA A 142 -147.52 18.18 -26.34
N GLY A 143 -148.39 17.19 -26.48
CA GLY A 143 -148.71 16.53 -27.74
C GLY A 143 -149.91 17.13 -28.48
N ASP A 144 -150.05 16.61 -29.70
CA ASP A 144 -151.23 16.35 -30.52
C ASP A 144 -152.17 17.47 -31.04
N ASP A 145 -152.30 17.38 -32.38
CA ASP A 145 -153.50 17.35 -33.21
C ASP A 145 -154.39 18.60 -33.41
N ASP A 146 -154.06 19.24 -34.53
CA ASP A 146 -154.88 19.64 -35.67
C ASP A 146 -156.39 19.29 -35.67
N ALA A 147 -157.21 20.30 -35.99
CA ALA A 147 -158.52 20.16 -36.61
C ALA A 147 -158.82 21.40 -37.45
N GLY A 148 -158.67 21.30 -38.78
CA GLY A 148 -158.99 22.42 -39.66
C GLY A 148 -158.86 22.10 -41.14
N ALA A 149 -159.82 21.32 -41.67
CA ALA A 149 -159.92 20.97 -43.06
C ALA A 149 -159.82 22.19 -44.01
N THR A 150 -158.94 22.05 -45.02
CA THR A 150 -158.95 22.62 -46.40
C THR A 150 -157.67 23.36 -46.85
N SER A 151 -156.50 22.69 -46.90
CA SER A 151 -155.40 23.09 -47.81
C SER A 151 -154.29 22.02 -48.00
N ALA A 152 -154.62 20.72 -47.94
CA ALA A 152 -153.64 19.63 -47.86
C ALA A 152 -152.75 19.40 -49.11
N VAL A 153 -152.99 20.09 -50.24
CA VAL A 153 -152.18 19.92 -51.46
C VAL A 153 -151.01 20.90 -51.53
N LYS A 154 -151.13 22.12 -50.97
CA LYS A 154 -150.05 23.12 -50.99
C LYS A 154 -149.02 22.96 -49.87
N GLU A 155 -149.38 22.33 -48.76
CA GLU A 155 -148.42 22.07 -47.67
C GLU A 155 -147.56 20.83 -47.92
N LYS A 156 -148.08 19.80 -48.60
CA LYS A 156 -147.30 18.62 -48.96
C LYS A 156 -146.13 18.94 -49.91
N GLU A 157 -146.34 19.82 -50.89
CA GLU A 157 -145.26 20.31 -51.77
C GLU A 157 -144.22 21.18 -51.04
N LYS A 158 -144.63 21.94 -50.02
CA LYS A 158 -143.72 22.73 -49.20
C LYS A 158 -142.86 21.84 -48.31
N PHE A 159 -143.46 20.84 -47.64
CA PHE A 159 -142.72 19.88 -46.83
C PHE A 159 -141.80 18.98 -47.65
N GLU A 160 -142.16 18.59 -48.88
CA GLU A 160 -141.25 17.83 -49.76
C GLU A 160 -140.07 18.69 -50.24
N LYS A 161 -140.28 19.98 -50.55
CA LYS A 161 -139.18 20.91 -50.86
C LYS A 161 -138.30 21.19 -49.65
N GLU A 162 -138.87 21.31 -48.47
CA GLU A 162 -138.14 21.55 -47.23
C GLU A 162 -137.37 20.31 -46.77
N LYS A 163 -137.94 19.11 -46.96
CA LYS A 163 -137.25 17.83 -46.78
C LYS A 163 -136.07 17.69 -47.75
N ALA A 164 -136.24 18.04 -49.02
CA ALA A 164 -135.16 18.02 -50.00
C ALA A 164 -134.06 19.05 -49.67
N ARG A 165 -134.43 20.23 -49.17
CA ARG A 165 -133.48 21.26 -48.71
C ARG A 165 -132.68 20.79 -47.50
N LEU A 166 -133.35 20.24 -46.48
CA LEU A 166 -132.70 19.69 -45.28
C LEU A 166 -131.86 18.45 -45.58
N GLN A 167 -132.27 17.63 -46.56
CA GLN A 167 -131.47 16.50 -47.03
C GLN A 167 -130.18 16.98 -47.72
N GLY A 168 -130.26 18.01 -48.56
CA GLY A 168 -129.08 18.64 -49.18
C GLY A 168 -128.15 19.31 -48.16
N GLU A 169 -128.70 19.95 -47.13
CA GLU A 169 -127.91 20.48 -46.02
C GLU A 169 -127.24 19.37 -45.21
N LEU A 170 -127.94 18.26 -44.94
CA LEU A 170 -127.40 17.08 -44.25
C LEU A 170 -126.28 16.42 -45.06
N ASP A 171 -126.47 16.25 -46.37
CA ASP A 171 -125.46 15.66 -47.25
C ASP A 171 -124.24 16.58 -47.37
N GLY A 172 -124.44 17.91 -47.41
CA GLY A 172 -123.35 18.89 -47.36
C GLY A 172 -122.63 18.97 -46.01
N VAL A 173 -123.28 18.63 -44.90
CA VAL A 173 -122.63 18.49 -43.59
C VAL A 173 -121.87 17.17 -43.49
N LYS A 174 -122.42 16.07 -44.00
CA LYS A 174 -121.72 14.77 -44.08
C LYS A 174 -120.44 14.87 -44.91
N GLN A 175 -120.51 15.51 -46.09
CA GLN A 175 -119.32 15.69 -46.92
C GLN A 175 -118.26 16.58 -46.25
N ARG A 176 -118.67 17.60 -45.47
CA ARG A 176 -117.74 18.40 -44.66
C ARG A 176 -117.14 17.61 -43.51
N LEU A 177 -117.91 16.71 -42.89
CA LEU A 177 -117.42 15.81 -41.85
C LEU A 177 -116.42 14.80 -42.40
N ASP A 178 -116.71 14.19 -43.55
CA ASP A 178 -115.79 13.24 -44.22
C ASP A 178 -114.47 13.91 -44.59
N ASN A 179 -114.51 15.14 -45.14
CA ASN A 179 -113.31 15.91 -45.45
C ASN A 179 -112.51 16.32 -44.18
N ALA A 180 -113.20 16.59 -43.07
CA ALA A 180 -112.54 16.91 -41.81
C ALA A 180 -111.89 15.66 -41.19
N LEU A 181 -112.54 14.50 -41.28
CA LEU A 181 -111.99 13.22 -40.83
C LEU A 181 -110.77 12.82 -41.65
N SER A 182 -110.82 12.95 -42.98
CA SER A 182 -109.65 12.67 -43.83
C SER A 182 -108.47 13.61 -43.52
N PHE A 183 -108.75 14.88 -43.20
CA PHE A 183 -107.72 15.82 -42.81
C PHE A 183 -107.11 15.51 -41.44
N VAL A 184 -107.91 15.01 -40.49
CA VAL A 184 -107.44 14.53 -39.19
C VAL A 184 -106.55 13.29 -39.37
N GLU A 185 -106.97 12.32 -40.18
CA GLU A 185 -106.16 11.13 -40.49
C GLU A 185 -104.81 11.49 -41.15
N GLU A 186 -104.80 12.46 -42.07
CA GLU A 186 -103.55 12.97 -42.63
C GLU A 186 -102.64 13.65 -41.59
N LEU A 187 -103.21 14.40 -40.65
CA LEU A 187 -102.44 15.04 -39.57
C LEU A 187 -101.91 14.02 -38.57
N GLU A 188 -102.68 13.00 -38.21
CA GLU A 188 -102.24 11.89 -37.36
C GLU A 188 -101.10 11.11 -38.03
N HIS A 189 -101.18 10.89 -39.35
CA HIS A 189 -100.08 10.30 -40.13
C HIS A 189 -98.82 11.18 -40.18
N ARG A 190 -98.97 12.50 -40.34
CA ARG A 190 -97.82 13.41 -40.30
C ARG A 190 -97.20 13.49 -38.90
N ASN A 191 -98.03 13.47 -37.85
CA ASN A 191 -97.55 13.54 -36.47
C ASN A 191 -96.80 12.26 -36.09
N THR A 192 -97.33 11.08 -36.43
CA THR A 192 -96.65 9.79 -36.21
C THR A 192 -95.33 9.71 -36.98
N ALA A 193 -95.29 10.17 -38.23
CA ALA A 193 -94.04 10.23 -39.00
C ALA A 193 -93.00 11.20 -38.39
N ALA A 194 -93.45 12.33 -37.84
CA ALA A 194 -92.58 13.28 -37.14
C ALA A 194 -92.06 12.70 -35.82
N GLU A 195 -92.90 12.02 -35.03
CA GLU A 195 -92.53 11.32 -33.80
C GLU A 195 -91.50 10.22 -34.08
N GLU A 196 -91.67 9.43 -35.14
CA GLU A 196 -90.69 8.44 -35.57
C GLU A 196 -89.36 9.07 -35.99
N SER A 197 -89.40 10.23 -36.65
CA SER A 197 -88.19 10.97 -37.02
C SER A 197 -87.46 11.54 -35.80
N ILE A 198 -88.20 12.05 -34.80
CA ILE A 198 -87.64 12.55 -33.54
C ILE A 198 -86.97 11.40 -32.78
N ALA A 199 -87.64 10.25 -32.64
CA ALA A 199 -87.08 9.09 -31.97
C ALA A 199 -85.77 8.60 -32.62
N LYS A 200 -85.69 8.62 -33.96
CA LYS A 200 -84.46 8.29 -34.69
C LYS A 200 -83.33 9.30 -34.44
N MET A 201 -83.65 10.60 -34.39
CA MET A 201 -82.64 11.64 -34.11
C MET A 201 -82.18 11.60 -32.65
N GLU A 202 -83.06 11.25 -31.71
CA GLU A 202 -82.72 11.01 -30.30
C GLU A 202 -81.80 9.79 -30.14
N GLU A 203 -82.06 8.69 -30.85
CA GLU A 203 -81.19 7.50 -30.86
C GLU A 203 -79.81 7.83 -31.44
N GLN A 204 -79.75 8.59 -32.54
CA GLN A 204 -78.48 9.05 -33.13
C GLN A 204 -77.71 10.00 -32.21
N LEU A 205 -78.40 10.88 -31.48
CA LEU A 205 -77.79 11.77 -30.48
C LEU A 205 -77.22 10.97 -29.31
N GLU A 206 -77.96 10.00 -28.77
CA GLU A 206 -77.45 9.12 -27.70
C GLU A 206 -76.25 8.30 -28.17
N GLU A 207 -76.25 7.80 -29.40
CA GLU A 207 -75.11 7.06 -29.96
C GLU A 207 -73.89 7.97 -30.14
N ALA A 208 -74.08 9.20 -30.63
CA ALA A 208 -73.03 10.20 -30.75
C ALA A 208 -72.46 10.61 -29.38
N ASP A 209 -73.30 10.84 -28.37
CA ASP A 209 -72.88 11.18 -27.00
C ASP A 209 -72.09 10.03 -26.36
N ASN A 210 -72.56 8.79 -26.53
CA ASN A 210 -71.85 7.61 -26.04
C ASN A 210 -70.49 7.42 -26.72
N ASN A 211 -70.40 7.72 -28.03
CA ASN A 211 -69.14 7.68 -28.76
C ASN A 211 -68.19 8.80 -28.32
N ALA A 212 -68.68 10.03 -28.10
CA ALA A 212 -67.88 11.14 -27.59
C ALA A 212 -67.32 10.85 -26.19
N VAL A 213 -68.12 10.27 -25.29
CA VAL A 213 -67.67 9.88 -23.94
C VAL A 213 -66.60 8.78 -24.01
N ARG A 214 -66.74 7.79 -24.91
CA ARG A 214 -65.71 6.77 -25.12
C ARG A 214 -64.41 7.37 -25.67
N GLN A 215 -64.52 8.27 -26.63
CA GLN A 215 -63.38 8.92 -27.25
C GLN A 215 -62.64 9.84 -26.25
N ASN A 216 -63.37 10.59 -25.41
CA ASN A 216 -62.78 11.39 -24.34
C ASN A 216 -62.07 10.53 -23.30
N ARG A 217 -62.65 9.39 -22.88
CA ARG A 217 -61.97 8.45 -21.97
C ARG A 217 -60.70 7.87 -22.57
N LEU A 218 -60.70 7.57 -23.87
CA LEU A 218 -59.51 7.09 -24.58
C LEU A 218 -58.44 8.19 -24.64
N VAL A 219 -58.83 9.43 -24.93
CA VAL A 219 -57.92 10.59 -24.94
C VAL A 219 -57.32 10.84 -23.56
N ASP A 220 -58.12 10.77 -22.49
CA ASP A 220 -57.62 10.95 -21.12
C ASP A 220 -56.69 9.81 -20.69
N HIS A 221 -57.00 8.57 -21.10
CA HIS A 221 -56.12 7.42 -20.86
C HIS A 221 -54.78 7.57 -21.61
N LEU A 222 -54.81 7.94 -22.89
CA LEU A 222 -53.62 8.17 -23.70
C LEU A 222 -52.79 9.36 -23.21
N LYS A 223 -53.44 10.41 -22.68
CA LYS A 223 -52.74 11.52 -22.01
C LYS A 223 -52.03 11.06 -20.73
N SER A 224 -52.72 10.29 -19.89
CA SER A 224 -52.12 9.70 -18.68
C SER A 224 -50.95 8.76 -19.01
N GLU A 225 -51.07 7.93 -20.05
CA GLU A 225 -49.97 7.09 -20.53
C GLU A 225 -48.81 7.92 -21.11
N SER A 226 -49.11 8.98 -21.86
CA SER A 226 -48.08 9.89 -22.37
C SER A 226 -47.34 10.62 -21.23
N ASP A 227 -48.03 11.08 -20.20
CA ASP A 227 -47.44 11.78 -19.07
C ASP A 227 -46.59 10.84 -18.20
N THR A 228 -47.06 9.61 -17.98
CA THR A 228 -46.28 8.58 -17.28
C THR A 228 -45.04 8.17 -18.06
N LEU A 229 -45.15 7.93 -19.37
CA LEU A 229 -44.00 7.66 -20.23
C LEU A 229 -43.02 8.84 -20.27
N ARG A 230 -43.51 10.09 -20.27
CA ARG A 230 -42.65 11.28 -20.24
C ARG A 230 -41.90 11.40 -18.91
N ALA A 231 -42.56 11.11 -17.78
CA ALA A 231 -41.92 11.05 -16.47
C ALA A 231 -40.88 9.92 -16.39
N GLU A 232 -41.18 8.72 -16.92
CA GLU A 232 -40.22 7.62 -17.00
C GLU A 232 -39.00 7.98 -17.88
N VAL A 233 -39.20 8.70 -18.98
CA VAL A 233 -38.11 9.16 -19.85
C VAL A 233 -37.23 10.19 -19.12
N GLU A 234 -37.81 11.12 -18.36
CA GLU A 234 -37.03 12.06 -17.53
C GLU A 234 -36.26 11.35 -16.41
N GLU A 235 -36.88 10.38 -15.73
CA GLU A 235 -36.23 9.59 -14.68
C GLU A 235 -35.10 8.73 -15.25
N ARG A 236 -35.32 8.08 -16.41
CA ARG A 236 -34.27 7.38 -17.17
C ARG A 236 -33.18 8.36 -17.65
N GLY A 237 -33.54 9.56 -18.07
CA GLY A 237 -32.58 10.61 -18.43
C GLY A 237 -31.69 11.03 -17.25
N ASN A 238 -32.27 11.18 -16.06
CA ASN A 238 -31.55 11.52 -14.84
C ASN A 238 -30.65 10.37 -14.35
N THR A 239 -31.12 9.13 -14.43
CA THR A 239 -30.30 7.95 -14.12
C THR A 239 -29.15 7.78 -15.11
N ILE A 240 -29.36 8.01 -16.41
CA ILE A 240 -28.30 8.03 -17.42
C ILE A 240 -27.27 9.12 -17.14
N LYS A 241 -27.68 10.35 -16.78
CA LYS A 241 -26.75 11.41 -16.37
C LYS A 241 -25.92 11.00 -15.16
N ASN A 242 -26.57 10.48 -14.12
CA ASN A 242 -25.90 10.01 -12.91
C ASN A 242 -24.91 8.86 -13.18
N LEU A 243 -25.28 7.93 -14.06
CA LEU A 243 -24.41 6.82 -14.47
C LEU A 243 -23.24 7.33 -15.31
N THR A 244 -23.46 8.26 -16.23
CA THR A 244 -22.42 8.90 -17.04
C THR A 244 -21.42 9.65 -16.16
N ASP A 245 -21.88 10.37 -15.13
CA ASP A 245 -21.01 11.06 -14.16
C ASP A 245 -20.20 10.08 -13.30
N LYS A 246 -20.79 8.95 -12.92
CA LYS A 246 -20.09 7.88 -12.21
C LYS A 246 -19.05 7.22 -13.12
N LEU A 247 -19.36 7.00 -14.40
CA LEU A 247 -18.47 6.42 -15.39
C LEU A 247 -17.26 7.34 -15.65
N SER A 248 -17.50 8.64 -15.84
CA SER A 248 -16.45 9.67 -15.95
C SER A 248 -15.53 9.72 -14.72
N LYS A 249 -16.09 9.59 -13.51
CA LYS A 249 -15.28 9.51 -12.27
C LYS A 249 -14.48 8.20 -12.19
N ALA A 250 -15.07 7.09 -12.62
CA ALA A 250 -14.41 5.79 -12.68
C ALA A 250 -13.26 5.78 -13.71
N ASP A 251 -13.45 6.37 -14.88
CA ASP A 251 -12.41 6.51 -15.91
C ASP A 251 -11.23 7.35 -15.42
N LYS A 252 -11.50 8.48 -14.76
CA LYS A 252 -10.44 9.29 -14.11
C LYS A 252 -9.72 8.54 -12.99
N ALA A 253 -10.41 7.64 -12.29
CA ALA A 253 -9.80 6.79 -11.27
C ALA A 253 -8.97 5.67 -11.89
N LEU A 254 -9.43 5.05 -12.98
CA LEU A 254 -8.71 4.07 -13.78
C LEU A 254 -7.43 4.66 -14.35
N GLU A 255 -7.47 5.84 -14.96
CA GLU A 255 -6.26 6.52 -15.45
C GLU A 255 -5.23 6.76 -14.34
N ARG A 256 -5.68 7.13 -13.14
CA ARG A 256 -4.80 7.32 -11.98
C ARG A 256 -4.19 5.99 -11.54
N ARG A 257 -4.99 4.91 -11.55
CA ARG A 257 -4.53 3.56 -11.18
C ARG A 257 -3.58 3.00 -12.23
N ASP A 258 -3.80 3.24 -13.52
CA ASP A 258 -2.89 2.85 -14.60
C ASP A 258 -1.57 3.60 -14.57
N ARG A 259 -1.56 4.88 -14.17
CA ARG A 259 -0.31 5.60 -13.89
C ARG A 259 0.43 5.01 -12.70
N GLN A 260 -0.28 4.69 -11.61
CA GLN A 260 0.30 4.04 -10.43
C GLN A 260 0.83 2.63 -10.73
N LEU A 261 0.14 1.84 -11.55
CA LEU A 261 0.57 0.52 -11.96
C LEU A 261 1.81 0.58 -12.85
N ARG A 262 1.92 1.57 -13.76
CA ARG A 262 3.14 1.81 -14.54
C ARG A 262 4.33 2.18 -13.67
N ASP A 263 4.14 3.08 -12.70
CA ASP A 263 5.21 3.47 -11.78
C ASP A 263 5.65 2.31 -10.88
N MET A 264 4.70 1.48 -10.43
CA MET A 264 5.01 0.28 -9.65
C MET A 264 5.68 -0.81 -10.50
N GLY A 265 5.28 -0.95 -11.77
CA GLY A 265 5.93 -1.85 -12.74
C GLY A 265 7.40 -1.49 -12.97
N ALA A 266 7.69 -0.20 -13.18
CA ALA A 266 9.06 0.29 -13.33
C ALA A 266 9.92 0.04 -12.07
N LYS A 267 9.35 0.23 -10.88
CA LYS A 267 10.04 -0.08 -9.61
C LYS A 267 10.26 -1.57 -9.43
N LEU A 268 9.33 -2.41 -9.86
CA LEU A 268 9.44 -3.87 -9.77
C LEU A 268 10.52 -4.38 -10.72
N GLU A 269 10.58 -3.89 -11.96
CA GLU A 269 11.66 -4.20 -12.90
C GLU A 269 13.03 -3.80 -12.35
N HIS A 270 13.14 -2.62 -11.73
CA HIS A 270 14.39 -2.18 -11.12
C HIS A 270 14.80 -3.09 -9.94
N ALA A 271 13.86 -3.41 -9.05
CA ALA A 271 14.12 -4.33 -7.93
C ALA A 271 14.47 -5.75 -8.41
N GLN A 272 13.91 -6.20 -9.53
CA GLN A 272 14.20 -7.50 -10.12
C GLN A 272 15.59 -7.54 -10.74
N GLN A 273 16.02 -6.46 -11.41
CA GLN A 273 17.39 -6.30 -11.88
C GLN A 273 18.40 -6.28 -10.73
N GLU A 274 18.10 -5.59 -9.63
CA GLU A 274 18.95 -5.60 -8.42
C GLU A 274 19.03 -6.98 -7.78
N ARG A 275 17.91 -7.71 -7.70
CA ARG A 275 17.87 -9.08 -7.18
C ARG A 275 18.69 -10.04 -8.03
N ASP A 276 18.59 -9.94 -9.36
CA ASP A 276 19.32 -10.81 -10.27
C ASP A 276 20.83 -10.50 -10.25
N ALA A 277 21.21 -9.22 -10.10
CA ALA A 277 22.60 -8.82 -9.86
C ALA A 277 23.14 -9.34 -8.52
N ALA A 278 22.34 -9.29 -7.45
CA ALA A 278 22.70 -9.83 -6.14
C ALA A 278 22.85 -11.36 -6.18
N ASN A 279 21.98 -12.07 -6.88
CA ASN A 279 22.05 -13.52 -7.07
C ASN A 279 23.29 -13.94 -7.87
N ALA A 280 23.63 -13.20 -8.93
CA ALA A 280 24.87 -13.43 -9.70
C ALA A 280 26.12 -13.25 -8.82
N LYS A 281 26.12 -12.23 -7.95
CA LYS A 281 27.22 -11.97 -7.01
C LYS A 281 27.30 -13.05 -5.91
N ALA A 282 26.16 -13.55 -5.43
CA ALA A 282 26.11 -14.64 -4.47
C ALA A 282 26.60 -15.97 -5.07
N ALA A 283 26.31 -16.24 -6.36
CA ALA A 283 26.84 -17.40 -7.07
C ALA A 283 28.37 -17.33 -7.21
N GLN A 284 28.93 -16.17 -7.60
CA GLN A 284 30.38 -15.98 -7.66
C GLN A 284 31.06 -16.16 -6.30
N LEU A 285 30.46 -15.65 -5.22
CA LEU A 285 31.01 -15.82 -3.87
C LEU A 285 30.99 -17.28 -3.42
N ARG A 286 29.98 -18.07 -3.83
CA ARG A 286 29.95 -19.52 -3.57
C ARG A 286 31.06 -20.26 -4.31
N ASP A 287 31.27 -19.96 -5.59
CA ASP A 287 32.34 -20.57 -6.38
C ASP A 287 33.74 -20.23 -5.81
N GLN A 288 33.92 -19.01 -5.30
CA GLN A 288 35.15 -18.60 -4.61
C GLN A 288 35.33 -19.32 -3.27
N LEU A 289 34.25 -19.56 -2.53
CA LEU A 289 34.28 -20.28 -1.26
C LEU A 289 34.64 -21.76 -1.47
N ASP A 290 34.14 -22.38 -2.53
CA ASP A 290 34.49 -23.75 -2.91
C ASP A 290 35.96 -23.86 -3.38
N SER A 291 36.46 -22.86 -4.12
CA SER A 291 37.88 -22.80 -4.51
C SER A 291 38.81 -22.62 -3.30
N THR A 292 38.44 -21.77 -2.34
CA THR A 292 39.26 -21.54 -1.12
C THR A 292 39.23 -22.75 -0.19
N ASN A 293 38.10 -23.46 -0.09
CA ASN A 293 38.03 -24.73 0.62
C ASN A 293 38.96 -25.79 0.00
N ALA A 294 39.03 -25.89 -1.33
CA ALA A 294 39.97 -26.79 -2.00
C ALA A 294 41.45 -26.43 -1.73
N GLU A 295 41.78 -25.15 -1.57
CA GLU A 295 43.11 -24.70 -1.15
C GLU A 295 43.40 -25.00 0.33
N ILE A 296 42.40 -24.86 1.20
CA ILE A 296 42.51 -25.23 2.62
C ILE A 296 42.79 -26.73 2.77
N ASP A 297 42.15 -27.60 1.98
CA ASP A 297 42.41 -29.03 2.06
C ASP A 297 43.80 -29.40 1.51
N LYS A 298 44.31 -28.69 0.50
CA LYS A 298 45.73 -28.79 0.08
C LYS A 298 46.70 -28.35 1.19
N THR A 299 46.42 -27.26 1.89
CA THR A 299 47.29 -26.78 2.98
C THR A 299 47.26 -27.69 4.20
N LYS A 300 46.11 -28.30 4.53
CA LYS A 300 46.02 -29.36 5.55
C LYS A 300 46.85 -30.59 5.18
N ALA A 301 46.82 -31.03 3.92
CA ALA A 301 47.68 -32.13 3.46
C ALA A 301 49.17 -31.81 3.60
N ASN A 302 49.56 -30.57 3.31
CA ASN A 302 50.94 -30.10 3.50
C ASN A 302 51.33 -30.01 4.99
N LEU A 303 50.41 -29.61 5.87
CA LEU A 303 50.63 -29.57 7.32
C LEU A 303 50.85 -30.97 7.91
N VAL A 304 50.15 -31.99 7.39
CA VAL A 304 50.35 -33.39 7.80
C VAL A 304 51.73 -33.90 7.38
N ASN A 305 52.24 -33.47 6.21
CA ASN A 305 53.56 -33.85 5.74
C ASN A 305 54.68 -33.16 6.53
N THR A 306 54.57 -31.86 6.82
CA THR A 306 55.55 -31.15 7.66
C THR A 306 55.52 -31.61 9.12
N GLY A 307 54.36 -32.05 9.63
CA GLY A 307 54.25 -32.71 10.92
C GLY A 307 55.01 -34.05 11.01
N LYS A 308 55.08 -34.81 9.92
CA LYS A 308 55.89 -36.04 9.85
C LYS A 308 57.40 -35.75 9.85
N GLU A 309 57.82 -34.68 9.18
CA GLU A 309 59.22 -34.23 9.17
C GLU A 309 59.68 -33.73 10.54
N LEU A 310 58.84 -32.97 11.25
CA LEU A 310 59.11 -32.51 12.63
C LEU A 310 59.24 -33.67 13.62
N LYS A 311 58.45 -34.75 13.43
CA LYS A 311 58.56 -35.95 14.28
C LYS A 311 59.91 -36.66 14.10
N ASN A 312 60.39 -36.79 12.86
CA ASN A 312 61.70 -37.37 12.57
C ASN A 312 62.86 -36.55 13.18
N MET A 313 62.79 -35.22 13.10
CA MET A 313 63.78 -34.32 13.73
C MET A 313 63.75 -34.37 15.27
N THR A 314 62.58 -34.62 15.85
CA THR A 314 62.41 -34.77 17.31
C THR A 314 63.02 -36.09 17.80
N ASP A 315 62.90 -37.16 17.03
CA ASP A 315 63.49 -38.47 17.32
C ASP A 315 65.03 -38.47 17.20
N GLU A 316 65.61 -37.65 16.30
CA GLU A 316 67.06 -37.40 16.25
C GLU A 316 67.57 -36.55 17.43
N SER A 317 66.83 -35.52 17.84
CA SER A 317 67.15 -34.71 19.03
C SER A 317 67.18 -35.55 20.32
N ASN A 318 66.31 -36.56 20.42
CA ASN A 318 66.26 -37.47 21.55
C ASN A 318 67.43 -38.49 21.55
N ARG A 319 67.94 -38.90 20.37
CA ARG A 319 69.16 -39.73 20.27
C ARG A 319 70.40 -38.97 20.75
N LEU A 320 70.56 -37.71 20.35
CA LEU A 320 71.68 -36.86 20.78
C LEU A 320 71.62 -36.52 22.29
N ARG A 321 70.42 -36.36 22.86
CA ARG A 321 70.22 -36.17 24.30
C ARG A 321 70.68 -37.38 25.14
N ASN A 322 70.53 -38.59 24.61
CA ASN A 322 70.94 -39.82 25.29
C ASN A 322 72.46 -40.05 25.27
N GLU A 323 73.18 -39.53 24.26
CA GLU A 323 74.65 -39.56 24.22
C GLU A 323 75.30 -38.55 25.19
N VAL A 324 74.71 -37.35 25.33
CA VAL A 324 75.16 -36.33 26.30
C VAL A 324 74.98 -36.81 27.75
N SER A 325 73.93 -37.60 28.04
CA SER A 325 73.68 -38.18 29.36
C SER A 325 74.72 -39.23 29.78
N LYS A 326 75.29 -40.00 28.82
CA LYS A 326 76.34 -40.99 29.10
C LYS A 326 77.69 -40.33 29.44
N LEU A 327 78.06 -39.26 28.75
CA LEU A 327 79.31 -38.53 28.98
C LEU A 327 79.29 -37.73 30.30
N SER A 328 78.14 -37.19 30.68
CA SER A 328 77.96 -36.48 31.96
C SER A 328 78.11 -37.39 33.19
N LYS A 329 77.69 -38.67 33.11
CA LYS A 329 77.81 -39.64 34.21
C LYS A 329 79.26 -40.07 34.49
N GLN A 330 80.14 -40.05 33.49
CA GLN A 330 81.57 -40.39 33.66
C GLN A 330 82.38 -39.25 34.30
N ALA A 331 81.96 -37.98 34.12
CA ALA A 331 82.62 -36.82 34.73
C ALA A 331 82.33 -36.67 36.25
N VAL A 332 81.15 -37.06 36.71
CA VAL A 332 80.72 -36.94 38.12
C VAL A 332 81.42 -37.97 39.05
N GLN A 333 81.91 -39.07 38.50
CA GLN A 333 82.51 -40.16 39.27
C GLN A 333 83.99 -39.92 39.66
N GLN A 334 84.71 -39.06 38.94
CA GLN A 334 86.11 -38.71 39.22
C GLN A 334 86.24 -37.51 40.18
N THR A 335 85.32 -36.55 40.14
CA THR A 335 85.36 -35.34 41.00
C THR A 335 85.04 -35.64 42.48
N LYS A 336 84.25 -36.69 42.76
CA LYS A 336 83.90 -37.12 44.13
C LYS A 336 85.06 -37.75 44.93
N LYS A 337 86.12 -38.24 44.27
CA LYS A 337 87.25 -38.91 44.97
C LYS A 337 88.32 -37.94 45.51
N PHE A 338 88.37 -36.70 45.01
CA PHE A 338 89.39 -35.71 45.40
C PHE A 338 88.91 -34.75 46.51
N GLN A 339 87.60 -34.45 46.59
CA GLN A 339 87.04 -33.48 47.55
C GLN A 339 86.85 -34.01 48.99
N LEU A 340 86.88 -35.33 49.19
CA LEU A 340 86.64 -35.97 50.51
C LEU A 340 87.84 -35.95 51.47
N LEU A 341 89.06 -35.65 51.00
CA LEU A 341 90.29 -35.67 51.83
C LEU A 341 90.80 -34.29 52.27
N GLU A 342 90.37 -33.18 51.66
CA GLU A 342 90.81 -31.82 52.05
C GLU A 342 89.84 -31.07 52.99
N GLN A 343 88.54 -31.40 52.98
CA GLN A 343 87.52 -30.65 53.73
C GLN A 343 87.40 -31.05 55.22
N ALA A 344 87.98 -32.17 55.66
CA ALA A 344 87.83 -32.67 57.03
C ALA A 344 88.69 -31.97 58.10
N LYS A 345 89.67 -31.12 57.71
CA LYS A 345 90.61 -30.50 58.66
C LYS A 345 90.34 -29.01 58.96
N ALA A 346 89.64 -28.28 58.08
CA ALA A 346 89.47 -26.82 58.19
C ALA A 346 88.11 -26.35 58.76
N GLY A 347 87.06 -27.18 58.72
CA GLY A 347 85.70 -26.79 59.15
C GLY A 347 85.50 -26.65 60.67
N ILE A 348 86.18 -27.47 61.48
CA ILE A 348 85.89 -27.56 62.92
C ILE A 348 86.30 -26.29 63.72
N ILE A 349 87.19 -25.44 63.18
CA ILE A 349 87.64 -24.22 63.87
C ILE A 349 86.79 -22.99 63.48
N ALA A 350 86.19 -22.94 62.29
CA ALA A 350 85.42 -21.80 61.79
C ALA A 350 83.96 -21.74 62.33
N ASP A 351 83.37 -22.89 62.68
CA ASP A 351 81.97 -22.97 63.12
C ASP A 351 81.74 -22.41 64.54
N ARG A 352 82.78 -22.33 65.37
CA ARG A 352 82.68 -21.81 66.75
C ARG A 352 82.54 -20.29 66.83
N GLU A 353 83.10 -19.55 65.87
CA GLU A 353 83.04 -18.07 65.83
C GLU A 353 81.73 -17.56 65.18
N ASN A 354 81.24 -18.24 64.13
CA ASN A 354 80.02 -17.86 63.40
C ASN A 354 78.74 -18.01 64.25
N LEU A 355 78.68 -19.01 65.14
CA LEU A 355 77.51 -19.22 66.01
C LEU A 355 77.33 -18.13 67.07
N ARG A 356 78.39 -17.41 67.47
CA ARG A 356 78.28 -16.27 68.41
C ARG A 356 77.76 -14.98 67.75
N GLN A 357 78.03 -14.76 66.45
CA GLN A 357 77.51 -13.60 65.72
C GLN A 357 76.06 -13.78 65.26
N GLN A 358 75.63 -15.01 64.97
CA GLN A 358 74.24 -15.29 64.55
C GLN A 358 73.22 -15.06 65.69
N VAL A 359 73.57 -15.32 66.95
CA VAL A 359 72.67 -15.09 68.10
C VAL A 359 72.33 -13.59 68.28
N ALA A 360 73.30 -12.69 68.12
CA ALA A 360 73.09 -11.25 68.27
C ALA A 360 72.28 -10.60 67.11
N VAL A 361 72.29 -11.21 65.92
CA VAL A 361 71.47 -10.78 64.78
C VAL A 361 70.03 -11.24 64.96
N MET A 362 69.82 -12.48 65.39
CA MET A 362 68.49 -13.02 65.67
C MET A 362 67.78 -12.27 66.82
N GLU A 363 68.50 -11.83 67.86
CA GLU A 363 67.92 -11.02 68.95
C GLU A 363 67.39 -9.65 68.47
N ARG A 364 68.04 -9.01 67.49
CA ARG A 364 67.54 -7.76 66.86
C ARG A 364 66.39 -8.00 65.90
N GLU A 365 66.41 -9.09 65.15
CA GLU A 365 65.32 -9.46 64.24
C GLU A 365 64.03 -9.78 65.02
N ILE A 366 64.13 -10.43 66.18
CA ILE A 366 63.00 -10.69 67.08
C ILE A 366 62.39 -9.38 67.62
N LEU A 367 63.22 -8.38 67.96
CA LEU A 367 62.74 -7.10 68.49
C LEU A 367 62.06 -6.23 67.42
N LEU A 368 62.58 -6.22 66.19
CA LEU A 368 61.92 -5.57 65.04
C LEU A 368 60.65 -6.30 64.61
N GLY A 369 60.66 -7.64 64.63
CA GLY A 369 59.49 -8.48 64.36
C GLY A 369 58.35 -8.24 65.35
N ASN A 370 58.64 -8.11 66.65
CA ASN A 370 57.64 -7.79 67.67
C ASN A 370 57.03 -6.38 67.46
N LYS A 371 57.84 -5.41 67.05
CA LYS A 371 57.36 -4.04 66.78
C LYS A 371 56.48 -3.95 65.53
N GLN A 372 56.79 -4.74 64.50
CA GLN A 372 55.95 -4.88 63.31
C GLN A 372 54.65 -5.63 63.65
N ALA A 373 54.71 -6.70 64.43
CA ALA A 373 53.54 -7.46 64.86
C ALA A 373 52.54 -6.63 65.68
N GLU A 374 53.02 -5.70 66.52
CA GLU A 374 52.14 -4.74 67.22
C GLU A 374 51.49 -3.72 66.28
N ALA A 375 52.19 -3.30 65.22
CA ALA A 375 51.64 -2.40 64.19
C ALA A 375 50.55 -3.11 63.38
N ASP A 376 50.83 -4.33 62.94
CA ASP A 376 49.90 -5.18 62.20
C ASP A 376 48.65 -5.49 63.05
N LYS A 377 48.81 -5.67 64.38
CA LYS A 377 47.68 -5.89 65.30
C LYS A 377 46.72 -4.70 65.36
N ARG A 378 47.24 -3.47 65.34
CA ARG A 378 46.44 -2.24 65.29
C ARG A 378 45.75 -2.07 63.94
N GLU A 379 46.42 -2.44 62.86
CA GLU A 379 45.84 -2.41 61.51
C GLU A 379 44.71 -3.45 61.37
N ILE A 380 44.88 -4.64 61.93
CA ILE A 380 43.84 -5.67 62.01
C ILE A 380 42.63 -5.20 62.83
N GLU A 381 42.84 -4.50 63.95
CA GLU A 381 41.74 -3.92 64.73
C GLU A 381 40.97 -2.84 63.96
N ASN A 382 41.66 -1.99 63.19
CA ASN A 382 41.02 -0.98 62.34
C ASN A 382 40.23 -1.64 61.19
N LEU A 383 40.81 -2.64 60.52
CA LEU A 383 40.12 -3.41 59.48
C LEU A 383 38.90 -4.16 60.02
N ASN A 384 38.96 -4.67 61.25
CA ASN A 384 37.79 -5.28 61.90
C ASN A 384 36.69 -4.25 62.20
N ARG A 385 37.03 -3.03 62.61
CA ARG A 385 36.04 -1.94 62.78
C ARG A 385 35.41 -1.54 61.45
N GLU A 386 36.19 -1.43 60.38
CA GLU A 386 35.68 -1.17 59.03
C GLU A 386 34.77 -2.30 58.55
N LYS A 387 35.16 -3.56 58.78
CA LYS A 387 34.34 -4.75 58.50
C LYS A 387 33.00 -4.71 59.24
N ASP A 388 32.98 -4.32 60.51
CA ASP A 388 31.75 -4.23 61.30
C ASP A 388 30.81 -3.12 60.82
N ILE A 389 31.37 -1.97 60.40
CA ILE A 389 30.61 -0.86 59.80
C ILE A 389 30.00 -1.30 58.46
N MET A 390 30.80 -1.95 57.60
CA MET A 390 30.32 -2.45 56.31
C MET A 390 29.26 -3.54 56.49
N THR A 391 29.42 -4.42 57.48
CA THR A 391 28.43 -5.47 57.81
C THR A 391 27.11 -4.86 58.24
N LYS A 392 27.12 -3.80 59.07
CA LYS A 392 25.91 -3.05 59.46
C LYS A 392 25.26 -2.33 58.27
N ASN A 393 26.04 -1.77 57.36
CA ASN A 393 25.51 -1.13 56.16
C ASN A 393 24.88 -2.15 55.20
N ILE A 394 25.49 -3.33 55.03
CA ILE A 394 24.92 -4.43 54.25
C ILE A 394 23.59 -4.89 54.86
N GLN A 395 23.52 -5.04 56.19
CA GLN A 395 22.26 -5.40 56.86
C GLN A 395 21.15 -4.36 56.65
N LYS A 396 21.46 -3.06 56.64
CA LYS A 396 20.47 -2.01 56.33
C LYS A 396 19.95 -2.12 54.90
N ILE A 397 20.85 -2.24 53.92
CA ILE A 397 20.48 -2.41 52.50
C ILE A 397 19.66 -3.70 52.31
N GLN A 398 20.02 -4.77 53.01
CA GLN A 398 19.29 -6.03 52.96
C GLN A 398 17.88 -5.91 53.53
N ASN A 399 17.70 -5.17 54.63
CA ASN A 399 16.38 -4.91 55.20
C ASN A 399 15.51 -4.03 54.29
N GLU A 400 16.08 -2.97 53.69
CA GLU A 400 15.39 -2.12 52.69
C GLU A 400 15.01 -2.93 51.44
N ALA A 401 15.87 -3.85 50.99
CA ALA A 401 15.55 -4.76 49.88
C ALA A 401 14.40 -5.71 50.20
N ILE A 402 14.32 -6.21 51.45
CA ILE A 402 13.20 -7.05 51.91
C ILE A 402 11.89 -6.26 51.96
N GLU A 403 11.91 -5.01 52.43
CA GLU A 403 10.73 -4.15 52.44
C GLU A 403 10.25 -3.80 51.01
N ASN A 404 11.18 -3.47 50.11
CA ASN A 404 10.87 -3.23 48.71
C ASN A 404 10.28 -4.49 48.02
N LEU A 405 10.81 -5.68 48.34
CA LEU A 405 10.25 -6.95 47.86
C LEU A 405 8.82 -7.19 48.36
N ARG A 406 8.53 -6.87 49.63
CA ARG A 406 7.17 -6.96 50.18
C ARG A 406 6.20 -5.99 49.48
N LEU A 407 6.65 -4.77 49.20
CA LEU A 407 5.84 -3.78 48.50
C LEU A 407 5.55 -4.20 47.05
N ILE A 408 6.55 -4.73 46.34
CA ILE A 408 6.38 -5.28 44.99
C ILE A 408 5.37 -6.43 45.01
N HIS A 409 5.48 -7.34 45.99
CA HIS A 409 4.52 -8.44 46.12
C HIS A 409 3.08 -7.95 46.36
N GLN A 410 2.89 -6.92 47.19
CA GLN A 410 1.58 -6.28 47.38
C GLN A 410 1.06 -5.66 46.07
N HIS A 411 1.90 -4.96 45.31
CA HIS A 411 1.51 -4.42 44.00
C HIS A 411 1.19 -5.52 42.98
N GLU A 412 1.93 -6.63 42.95
CA GLU A 412 1.62 -7.78 42.09
C GLU A 412 0.29 -8.43 42.43
N THR A 413 -0.01 -8.62 43.71
CA THR A 413 -1.32 -9.17 44.13
C THR A 413 -2.47 -8.23 43.75
N ARG A 414 -2.29 -6.91 43.91
CA ARG A 414 -3.28 -5.92 43.47
C ARG A 414 -3.46 -5.89 41.96
N ARG A 415 -2.37 -6.03 41.19
CA ARG A 415 -2.41 -6.15 39.72
C ARG A 415 -3.19 -7.38 39.29
N LYS A 416 -2.94 -8.55 39.90
CA LYS A 416 -3.67 -9.79 39.61
C LYS A 416 -5.17 -9.67 39.91
N GLN A 417 -5.55 -8.97 40.97
CA GLN A 417 -6.96 -8.69 41.28
C GLN A 417 -7.61 -7.82 40.19
N LEU A 418 -6.95 -6.74 39.76
CA LEU A 418 -7.45 -5.87 38.69
C LEU A 418 -7.51 -6.59 37.33
N GLU A 419 -6.53 -7.43 37.02
CA GLU A 419 -6.54 -8.28 35.82
C GLU A 419 -7.73 -9.24 35.83
N HIS A 420 -8.06 -9.83 36.97
CA HIS A 420 -9.24 -10.69 37.11
C HIS A 420 -10.55 -9.91 36.96
N GLU A 421 -10.66 -8.70 37.53
CA GLU A 421 -11.82 -7.82 37.35
C GLU A 421 -11.99 -7.39 35.88
N LEU A 422 -10.91 -7.12 35.17
CA LEU A 422 -10.94 -6.80 33.74
C LEU A 422 -11.38 -7.99 32.90
N ASP A 423 -10.92 -9.20 33.20
CA ASP A 423 -11.32 -10.43 32.50
C ASP A 423 -12.82 -10.73 32.73
N MET A 424 -13.28 -10.60 33.97
CA MET A 424 -14.71 -10.70 34.30
C MET A 424 -15.56 -9.67 33.53
N ASN A 425 -15.12 -8.41 33.45
CA ASN A 425 -15.80 -7.39 32.65
C ASN A 425 -15.77 -7.69 31.14
N ALA A 426 -14.66 -8.22 30.63
CA ALA A 426 -14.55 -8.62 29.22
C ALA A 426 -15.53 -9.76 28.87
N THR A 427 -15.68 -10.75 29.75
CA THR A 427 -16.68 -11.82 29.56
C THR A 427 -18.11 -11.30 29.62
N GLN A 428 -18.40 -10.32 30.50
CA GLN A 428 -19.70 -9.64 30.58
C GLN A 428 -20.03 -8.88 29.28
N ILE A 429 -19.06 -8.13 28.74
CA ILE A 429 -19.19 -7.41 27.47
C ILE A 429 -19.42 -8.38 26.31
N SER A 430 -18.71 -9.52 26.30
CA SER A 430 -18.90 -10.57 25.29
C SER A 430 -20.32 -11.14 25.32
N LYS A 431 -20.85 -11.44 26.52
CA LYS A 431 -22.26 -11.88 26.69
C LYS A 431 -23.25 -10.83 26.19
N GLN A 432 -23.06 -9.56 26.54
CA GLN A 432 -23.93 -8.47 26.09
C GLN A 432 -23.89 -8.31 24.57
N ARG A 433 -22.72 -8.39 23.94
CA ARG A 433 -22.58 -8.36 22.47
C ARG A 433 -23.27 -9.52 21.79
N LEU A 434 -23.23 -10.72 22.37
CA LEU A 434 -23.94 -11.88 21.85
C LEU A 434 -25.46 -11.67 21.91
N MET A 435 -25.96 -11.08 23.00
CA MET A 435 -27.37 -10.74 23.18
C MET A 435 -27.83 -9.66 22.20
N ILE A 436 -27.00 -8.64 21.95
CA ILE A 436 -27.27 -7.61 20.93
C ILE A 436 -27.39 -8.25 19.54
N ARG A 437 -26.45 -9.12 19.15
CA ARG A 437 -26.52 -9.84 17.86
C ARG A 437 -27.77 -10.71 17.74
N GLN A 438 -28.19 -11.34 18.83
CA GLN A 438 -29.42 -12.12 18.86
C GLN A 438 -30.64 -11.22 18.62
N TYR A 439 -30.73 -10.07 19.29
CA TYR A 439 -31.81 -9.10 19.08
C TYR A 439 -31.79 -8.46 17.70
N GLU A 440 -30.62 -8.19 17.11
CA GLU A 440 -30.49 -7.72 15.73
C GLU A 440 -31.04 -8.77 14.76
N LYS A 441 -30.69 -10.04 14.95
CA LYS A 441 -31.20 -11.14 14.12
C LYS A 441 -32.70 -11.34 14.26
N ASP A 442 -33.24 -11.23 15.48
CA ASP A 442 -34.68 -11.30 15.71
C ASP A 442 -35.40 -10.09 15.10
N LYS A 443 -34.83 -8.88 15.15
CA LYS A 443 -35.38 -7.68 14.49
C LYS A 443 -35.43 -7.86 12.97
N ASP A 444 -34.36 -8.37 12.37
CA ASP A 444 -34.29 -8.61 10.92
C ASP A 444 -35.29 -9.71 10.51
N ARG A 445 -35.45 -10.78 11.30
CA ARG A 445 -36.49 -11.80 11.08
C ARG A 445 -37.90 -11.20 11.13
N MET A 446 -38.19 -10.35 12.13
CA MET A 446 -39.50 -9.69 12.22
C MET A 446 -39.76 -8.73 11.04
N LEU A 447 -38.72 -8.07 10.53
CA LEU A 447 -38.81 -7.25 9.32
C LEU A 447 -39.12 -8.10 8.09
N GLU A 448 -38.44 -9.22 7.90
CA GLU A 448 -38.71 -10.17 6.82
C GLU A 448 -40.14 -10.73 6.90
N GLU A 449 -40.60 -11.11 8.10
CA GLU A 449 -41.99 -11.56 8.33
C GLU A 449 -43.00 -10.45 7.99
N THR A 450 -42.70 -9.19 8.32
CA THR A 450 -43.56 -8.04 8.00
C THR A 450 -43.62 -7.77 6.50
N ILE A 451 -42.49 -7.85 5.81
CA ILE A 451 -42.42 -7.69 4.35
C ILE A 451 -43.21 -8.81 3.66
N ALA A 452 -43.01 -10.06 4.07
CA ALA A 452 -43.73 -11.21 3.51
C ALA A 452 -45.25 -11.13 3.76
N LEU A 453 -45.68 -10.61 4.92
CA LEU A 453 -47.10 -10.38 5.20
C LEU A 453 -47.68 -9.25 4.33
N ASN A 454 -46.93 -8.17 4.09
CA ASN A 454 -47.35 -7.10 3.20
C ASN A 454 -47.44 -7.56 1.73
N GLU A 455 -46.46 -8.31 1.24
CA GLU A 455 -46.52 -8.90 -0.10
C GLU A 455 -47.77 -9.78 -0.27
N LYS A 456 -48.13 -10.54 0.78
CA LYS A 456 -49.34 -11.36 0.78
C LYS A 456 -50.63 -10.53 0.81
N ILE A 457 -50.62 -9.37 1.45
CA ILE A 457 -51.72 -8.40 1.42
C ILE A 457 -51.84 -7.80 0.01
N ASP A 458 -50.73 -7.46 -0.63
CA ASP A 458 -50.71 -6.92 -2.00
C ASP A 458 -51.21 -7.97 -3.01
N GLU A 459 -50.76 -9.22 -2.90
CA GLU A 459 -51.26 -10.34 -3.72
C GLU A 459 -52.77 -10.55 -3.55
N THR A 460 -53.26 -10.58 -2.30
CA THR A 460 -54.69 -10.80 -2.04
C THR A 460 -55.55 -9.60 -2.45
N THR A 461 -55.04 -8.37 -2.33
CA THR A 461 -55.75 -7.18 -2.82
C THR A 461 -55.80 -7.13 -4.35
N GLU A 462 -54.75 -7.56 -5.03
CA GLU A 462 -54.74 -7.67 -6.50
C GLU A 462 -55.67 -8.81 -6.98
N GLU A 463 -55.70 -9.94 -6.28
CA GLU A 463 -56.64 -11.02 -6.57
C GLU A 463 -58.09 -10.56 -6.36
N VAL A 464 -58.39 -9.80 -5.31
CA VAL A 464 -59.70 -9.18 -5.11
C VAL A 464 -60.02 -8.21 -6.25
N ARG A 465 -59.05 -7.42 -6.74
CA ARG A 465 -59.23 -6.52 -7.89
C ARG A 465 -59.61 -7.28 -9.17
N LEU A 466 -58.87 -8.35 -9.47
CA LEU A 466 -59.14 -9.22 -10.63
C LEU A 466 -60.53 -9.88 -10.53
N ARG A 467 -60.88 -10.42 -9.36
CA ARG A 467 -62.24 -10.96 -9.12
C ARG A 467 -63.32 -9.91 -9.25
N THR A 468 -63.05 -8.67 -8.85
CA THR A 468 -63.99 -7.55 -9.00
C THR A 468 -64.19 -7.18 -10.47
N ALA A 469 -63.12 -7.22 -11.28
CA ALA A 469 -63.19 -7.04 -12.72
C ALA A 469 -63.98 -8.17 -13.40
N ASP A 470 -63.70 -9.44 -13.05
CA ASP A 470 -64.45 -10.61 -13.54
C ASP A 470 -65.95 -10.49 -13.23
N ILE A 471 -66.31 -10.06 -12.02
CA ILE A 471 -67.72 -9.83 -11.63
C ILE A 471 -68.35 -8.73 -12.50
N LEU A 472 -67.59 -7.70 -12.85
CA LEU A 472 -68.06 -6.58 -13.67
C LEU A 472 -68.33 -7.03 -15.11
N ASP A 473 -67.45 -7.85 -15.66
CA ASP A 473 -67.59 -8.43 -17.00
C ASP A 473 -68.69 -9.49 -17.06
N LEU A 474 -68.81 -10.36 -16.05
CA LEU A 474 -69.94 -11.28 -15.92
C LEU A 474 -71.28 -10.53 -15.78
N LYS A 475 -71.31 -9.39 -15.07
CA LYS A 475 -72.51 -8.52 -15.00
C LYS A 475 -72.82 -7.82 -16.32
N LYS A 476 -71.83 -7.56 -17.19
CA LYS A 476 -72.07 -7.05 -18.55
C LYS A 476 -72.60 -8.17 -19.44
N ALA A 477 -71.97 -9.34 -19.43
CA ALA A 477 -72.42 -10.51 -20.18
C ALA A 477 -73.85 -10.92 -19.78
N LEU A 478 -74.18 -10.90 -18.49
CA LEU A 478 -75.54 -11.15 -18.00
C LEU A 478 -76.54 -10.10 -18.51
N ARG A 479 -76.16 -8.82 -18.56
CA ARG A 479 -77.01 -7.75 -19.14
C ARG A 479 -77.21 -7.95 -20.63
N GLU A 480 -76.17 -8.32 -21.36
CA GLU A 480 -76.25 -8.61 -22.80
C GLU A 480 -77.15 -9.83 -23.08
N GLU A 481 -77.03 -10.90 -22.29
CA GLU A 481 -77.90 -12.07 -22.39
C GLU A 481 -79.36 -11.76 -21.97
N CYS A 482 -79.58 -10.90 -20.98
CA CYS A 482 -80.92 -10.39 -20.66
C CYS A 482 -81.51 -9.59 -21.83
N ILE A 483 -80.72 -8.73 -22.49
CA ILE A 483 -81.15 -7.97 -23.66
C ILE A 483 -81.45 -8.92 -24.83
N LYS A 484 -80.61 -9.93 -25.08
CA LYS A 484 -80.85 -10.95 -26.11
C LYS A 484 -82.10 -11.77 -25.83
N SER A 485 -82.31 -12.22 -24.59
CA SER A 485 -83.53 -12.95 -24.19
C SER A 485 -84.78 -12.10 -24.40
N ARG A 486 -84.71 -10.78 -24.14
CA ARG A 486 -85.81 -9.85 -24.38
C ARG A 486 -86.05 -9.66 -25.89
N LYS A 487 -84.99 -9.54 -26.70
CA LYS A 487 -85.07 -9.52 -28.17
C LYS A 487 -85.69 -10.81 -28.72
N PHE A 488 -85.34 -11.97 -28.19
CA PHE A 488 -85.93 -13.25 -28.60
C PHE A 488 -87.40 -13.39 -28.19
N SER A 489 -87.82 -12.84 -27.04
CA SER A 489 -89.23 -12.79 -26.67
C SER A 489 -90.04 -11.95 -27.66
N VAL A 490 -89.53 -10.75 -28.01
CA VAL A 490 -90.17 -9.86 -29.00
C VAL A 490 -90.22 -10.50 -30.39
N ALA A 491 -89.14 -11.16 -30.81
CA ALA A 491 -89.09 -11.87 -32.08
C ALA A 491 -90.03 -13.09 -32.13
N LEU A 492 -90.27 -13.76 -31.00
CA LEU A 492 -91.18 -14.92 -30.92
C LEU A 492 -92.65 -14.48 -30.99
N ASP A 493 -92.99 -13.32 -30.42
CA ASP A 493 -94.31 -12.71 -30.54
C ASP A 493 -94.55 -12.14 -31.96
N ALA A 494 -93.51 -11.58 -32.61
CA ALA A 494 -93.54 -11.18 -34.02
C ALA A 494 -93.71 -12.38 -34.97
N ALA A 495 -92.97 -13.47 -34.75
CA ALA A 495 -93.07 -14.69 -35.56
C ALA A 495 -94.45 -15.39 -35.43
N ARG A 496 -95.12 -15.26 -34.28
CA ARG A 496 -96.50 -15.73 -34.09
C ARG A 496 -97.51 -14.91 -34.91
N ALA A 497 -97.29 -13.60 -35.03
CA ALA A 497 -98.09 -12.73 -35.90
C ALA A 497 -97.80 -13.00 -37.39
N GLU A 498 -96.53 -13.19 -37.76
CA GLU A 498 -96.11 -13.54 -39.11
C GLU A 498 -96.62 -14.91 -39.57
N ARG A 499 -96.64 -15.93 -38.70
CA ARG A 499 -97.21 -17.25 -39.03
C ARG A 499 -98.69 -17.17 -39.46
N ASN A 500 -99.46 -16.30 -38.82
CA ASN A 500 -100.87 -16.10 -39.15
C ASN A 500 -101.04 -15.31 -40.47
N MET A 501 -100.10 -14.43 -40.81
CA MET A 501 -100.02 -13.72 -42.09
C MET A 501 -99.55 -14.63 -43.25
N LEU A 502 -98.54 -15.47 -43.02
CA LEU A 502 -97.95 -16.37 -44.02
C LEU A 502 -98.94 -17.45 -44.50
N HIS A 503 -99.90 -17.84 -43.68
CA HIS A 503 -100.96 -18.77 -44.08
C HIS A 503 -101.96 -18.15 -45.09
N LYS A 504 -102.07 -16.81 -45.11
CA LYS A 504 -102.86 -16.06 -46.09
C LYS A 504 -102.05 -15.84 -47.38
N ASN A 505 -100.77 -15.51 -47.23
CA ASN A 505 -99.83 -15.31 -48.35
C ASN A 505 -99.48 -16.61 -49.09
N TYR A 506 -99.58 -17.78 -48.45
CA TYR A 506 -99.36 -19.09 -49.10
C TYR A 506 -100.38 -19.39 -50.22
N THR A 507 -101.61 -18.92 -50.05
CA THR A 507 -102.69 -19.03 -51.04
C THR A 507 -102.49 -18.10 -52.23
N GLU A 508 -101.91 -16.92 -52.01
CA GLU A 508 -101.59 -15.92 -53.04
C GLU A 508 -100.29 -16.27 -53.80
N ALA A 509 -99.34 -16.93 -53.14
CA ALA A 509 -98.07 -17.37 -53.73
C ALA A 509 -98.19 -18.55 -54.72
N LEU A 510 -99.32 -19.28 -54.74
CA LEU A 510 -99.57 -20.31 -55.75
C LEU A 510 -99.82 -19.71 -57.15
N ASP A 511 -100.35 -18.49 -57.22
CA ASP A 511 -100.61 -17.78 -58.48
C ASP A 511 -99.36 -17.05 -59.01
N GLU A 512 -98.47 -16.57 -58.12
CA GLU A 512 -97.21 -15.90 -58.48
C GLU A 512 -96.10 -16.84 -59.00
N ILE A 513 -96.20 -18.16 -58.76
CA ILE A 513 -95.25 -19.16 -59.27
C ILE A 513 -95.23 -19.20 -60.81
N GLN A 514 -96.31 -18.77 -61.46
CA GLN A 514 -96.38 -18.71 -62.91
C GLN A 514 -95.56 -17.54 -63.50
N ASP A 515 -95.42 -16.43 -62.75
CA ASP A 515 -94.61 -15.26 -63.12
C ASP A 515 -93.10 -15.45 -62.84
N LEU A 516 -92.75 -16.26 -61.85
CA LEU A 516 -91.36 -16.54 -61.46
C LEU A 516 -90.53 -17.29 -62.50
N LYS A 517 -91.14 -17.88 -63.54
CA LYS A 517 -90.41 -18.44 -64.70
C LYS A 517 -89.71 -17.36 -65.54
N GLN A 518 -90.16 -16.10 -65.51
CA GLN A 518 -89.47 -14.99 -66.19
C GLN A 518 -88.27 -14.45 -65.38
N LYS A 519 -88.29 -14.57 -64.04
CA LYS A 519 -87.22 -14.12 -63.14
C LYS A 519 -85.96 -15.02 -63.18
N LEU A 520 -86.08 -16.25 -63.66
CA LEU A 520 -84.95 -17.20 -63.84
C LEU A 520 -83.84 -16.68 -64.79
N LYS A 521 -84.15 -15.74 -65.69
CA LYS A 521 -83.14 -15.07 -66.54
C LYS A 521 -82.29 -14.03 -65.79
N MET A 522 -82.79 -13.44 -64.71
CA MET A 522 -82.06 -12.43 -63.91
C MET A 522 -81.07 -13.07 -62.94
N LEU A 523 -81.37 -14.29 -62.45
CA LEU A 523 -80.50 -15.06 -61.56
C LEU A 523 -79.17 -15.47 -62.22
N ALA A 524 -79.12 -15.58 -63.54
CA ALA A 524 -77.89 -15.85 -64.28
C ALA A 524 -76.86 -14.71 -64.19
N TYR A 525 -77.30 -13.47 -63.97
CA TYR A 525 -76.43 -12.29 -63.85
C TYR A 525 -75.82 -12.16 -62.44
N GLN A 526 -76.55 -12.62 -61.41
CA GLN A 526 -76.09 -12.58 -60.01
C GLN A 526 -75.00 -13.61 -59.70
N ILE A 527 -74.93 -14.71 -60.47
CA ILE A 527 -73.89 -15.73 -60.34
C ILE A 527 -72.51 -15.16 -60.69
N GLU A 528 -72.44 -14.21 -61.63
CA GLU A 528 -71.16 -13.66 -62.10
C GLU A 528 -70.58 -12.60 -61.14
N GLN A 529 -71.44 -11.91 -60.39
CA GLN A 529 -71.02 -10.99 -59.33
C GLN A 529 -70.45 -11.74 -58.10
N LEU A 530 -70.97 -12.92 -57.77
CA LEU A 530 -70.47 -13.74 -56.66
C LEU A 530 -69.10 -14.39 -56.94
N LYS A 531 -68.73 -14.59 -58.22
CA LYS A 531 -67.38 -15.06 -58.59
C LYS A 531 -66.32 -13.98 -58.39
N GLU A 532 -66.68 -12.71 -58.56
CA GLU A 532 -65.78 -11.57 -58.35
C GLU A 532 -65.47 -11.36 -56.87
N ASP A 533 -66.45 -11.57 -55.99
CA ASP A 533 -66.26 -11.54 -54.52
C ASP A 533 -65.35 -12.66 -54.00
N ILE A 534 -65.38 -13.84 -54.62
CA ILE A 534 -64.50 -14.97 -54.26
C ILE A 534 -63.05 -14.66 -54.65
N SER A 535 -62.82 -14.07 -55.82
CA SER A 535 -61.51 -13.57 -56.26
C SER A 535 -60.93 -12.51 -55.30
N GLY A 536 -61.78 -11.60 -54.82
CA GLY A 536 -61.41 -10.62 -53.79
C GLY A 536 -60.98 -11.24 -52.46
N LYS A 537 -61.64 -12.31 -52.01
CA LYS A 537 -61.27 -13.02 -50.78
C LYS A 537 -59.98 -13.84 -50.91
N GLU A 538 -59.73 -14.45 -52.07
CA GLU A 538 -58.48 -15.18 -52.33
C GLU A 538 -57.24 -14.25 -52.36
N THR A 539 -57.38 -13.04 -52.88
CA THR A 539 -56.30 -12.04 -52.84
C THR A 539 -56.02 -11.55 -51.42
N GLY A 540 -57.06 -11.33 -50.61
CA GLY A 540 -56.92 -11.00 -49.17
C GLY A 540 -56.24 -12.11 -48.36
N LEU A 541 -56.54 -13.38 -48.65
CA LEU A 541 -55.92 -14.52 -47.98
C LEU A 541 -54.41 -14.62 -48.28
N ARG A 542 -54.00 -14.48 -49.55
CA ARG A 542 -52.58 -14.46 -49.94
C ARG A 542 -51.80 -13.32 -49.27
N MET A 543 -52.46 -12.17 -49.07
CA MET A 543 -51.85 -11.03 -48.39
C MET A 543 -51.62 -11.34 -46.90
N CYS A 544 -52.56 -12.02 -46.24
CA CYS A 544 -52.43 -12.50 -44.86
C CYS A 544 -51.35 -13.59 -44.71
N GLU A 545 -51.23 -14.51 -45.67
CA GLU A 545 -50.16 -15.52 -45.66
C GLU A 545 -48.76 -14.88 -45.82
N SER A 546 -48.66 -13.83 -46.64
CA SER A 546 -47.42 -13.06 -46.82
C SER A 546 -47.02 -12.31 -45.54
N THR A 547 -47.98 -11.70 -44.83
CA THR A 547 -47.71 -11.02 -43.55
C THR A 547 -47.37 -12.00 -42.43
N LEU A 548 -48.02 -13.17 -42.39
CA LEU A 548 -47.70 -14.25 -41.47
C LEU A 548 -46.28 -14.79 -41.69
N SER A 549 -45.88 -14.99 -42.95
CA SER A 549 -44.52 -15.42 -43.32
C SER A 549 -43.45 -14.41 -42.89
N LYS A 550 -43.72 -13.10 -43.06
CA LYS A 550 -42.85 -12.03 -42.57
C LYS A 550 -42.75 -12.01 -41.05
N CYS A 551 -43.87 -12.19 -40.34
CA CYS A 551 -43.88 -12.27 -38.88
C CYS A 551 -43.08 -13.48 -38.38
N ASN A 552 -43.24 -14.65 -39.00
CA ASN A 552 -42.51 -15.87 -38.62
C ASN A 552 -40.99 -15.71 -38.81
N LYS A 553 -40.54 -15.12 -39.92
CA LYS A 553 -39.11 -14.81 -40.12
C LYS A 553 -38.57 -13.84 -39.07
N LYS A 554 -39.35 -12.83 -38.69
CA LYS A 554 -38.98 -11.88 -37.64
C LYS A 554 -38.92 -12.55 -36.26
N ASN A 555 -39.82 -13.51 -36.01
CA ASN A 555 -39.83 -14.32 -34.79
C ASN A 555 -38.61 -15.25 -34.71
N GLU A 556 -38.21 -15.87 -35.83
CA GLU A 556 -36.98 -16.67 -35.92
C GLU A 556 -35.72 -15.81 -35.71
N GLN A 557 -35.66 -14.61 -36.30
CA GLN A 557 -34.57 -13.65 -36.05
C GLN A 557 -34.48 -13.26 -34.57
N LEU A 558 -35.61 -12.89 -33.95
CA LEU A 558 -35.65 -12.53 -32.52
C LEU A 558 -35.23 -13.70 -31.63
N ARG A 559 -35.61 -14.94 -31.97
CA ARG A 559 -35.15 -16.15 -31.25
C ARG A 559 -33.64 -16.35 -31.37
N ALA A 560 -33.07 -16.14 -32.55
CA ALA A 560 -31.63 -16.21 -32.76
C ALA A 560 -30.87 -15.12 -31.99
N GLU A 561 -31.40 -13.89 -31.94
CA GLU A 561 -30.85 -12.77 -31.16
C GLU A 561 -30.90 -13.06 -29.65
N ILE A 562 -32.02 -13.61 -29.15
CA ILE A 562 -32.15 -14.02 -27.75
C ILE A 562 -31.14 -15.13 -27.41
N GLN A 563 -30.98 -16.14 -28.26
CA GLN A 563 -29.99 -17.20 -28.05
C GLN A 563 -28.55 -16.65 -28.06
N ALA A 564 -28.22 -15.75 -28.98
CA ALA A 564 -26.92 -15.07 -29.00
C ALA A 564 -26.69 -14.22 -27.74
N GLY A 565 -27.73 -13.54 -27.24
CA GLY A 565 -27.69 -12.78 -25.99
C GLY A 565 -27.47 -13.67 -24.76
N ILE A 566 -28.13 -14.83 -24.70
CA ILE A 566 -27.95 -15.82 -23.61
C ILE A 566 -26.52 -16.36 -23.59
N LEU A 567 -25.93 -16.64 -24.76
CA LEU A 567 -24.56 -17.12 -24.88
C LEU A 567 -23.55 -16.08 -24.38
N LYS A 568 -23.70 -14.81 -24.79
CA LYS A 568 -22.89 -13.70 -24.29
C LYS A 568 -23.04 -13.47 -22.78
N LEU A 569 -24.26 -13.61 -22.24
CA LEU A 569 -24.51 -13.52 -20.80
C LEU A 569 -23.83 -14.66 -20.04
N SER A 570 -23.83 -15.86 -20.60
CA SER A 570 -23.13 -17.04 -20.06
C SER A 570 -21.61 -16.82 -20.01
N GLU A 571 -21.03 -16.34 -21.11
CA GLU A 571 -19.59 -16.02 -21.20
C GLU A 571 -19.20 -14.93 -20.20
N ALA A 572 -19.97 -13.84 -20.12
CA ALA A 572 -19.74 -12.76 -19.16
C ALA A 572 -19.85 -13.25 -17.70
N LYS A 573 -20.79 -14.15 -17.39
CA LYS A 573 -20.89 -14.77 -16.06
C LYS A 573 -19.66 -15.63 -15.74
N ALA A 574 -19.16 -16.40 -16.71
CA ALA A 574 -17.94 -17.19 -16.54
C ALA A 574 -16.72 -16.30 -16.29
N GLU A 575 -16.55 -15.21 -17.03
CA GLU A 575 -15.48 -14.21 -16.80
C GLU A 575 -15.59 -13.57 -15.42
N ILE A 576 -16.80 -13.16 -14.99
CA ILE A 576 -17.02 -12.60 -13.64
C ILE A 576 -16.60 -13.61 -12.56
N THR A 577 -16.92 -14.89 -12.73
CA THR A 577 -16.52 -15.92 -11.76
C THR A 577 -15.00 -16.13 -11.74
N ALA A 578 -14.33 -16.09 -12.90
CA ALA A 578 -12.87 -16.18 -12.98
C ALA A 578 -12.20 -14.97 -12.31
N LEU A 579 -12.70 -13.76 -12.58
CA LEU A 579 -12.20 -12.53 -11.96
C LEU A 579 -12.40 -12.51 -10.44
N ARG A 580 -13.52 -13.04 -9.92
CA ARG A 580 -13.73 -13.18 -8.47
C ARG A 580 -12.76 -14.18 -7.81
N GLN A 581 -12.41 -15.25 -8.52
CA GLN A 581 -11.40 -16.20 -8.02
C GLN A 581 -10.01 -15.56 -7.98
N GLU A 582 -9.66 -14.77 -9.01
CA GLU A 582 -8.39 -14.05 -9.04
C GLU A 582 -8.34 -12.93 -7.98
N GLU A 583 -9.44 -12.21 -7.74
CA GLU A 583 -9.57 -11.24 -6.65
C GLU A 583 -9.33 -11.91 -5.29
N ALA A 584 -9.94 -13.08 -5.05
CA ALA A 584 -9.71 -13.85 -3.83
C ALA A 584 -8.25 -14.30 -3.67
N ARG A 585 -7.59 -14.67 -4.78
CA ARG A 585 -6.16 -15.05 -4.80
C ARG A 585 -5.27 -13.84 -4.48
N LEU A 586 -5.51 -12.70 -5.11
CA LEU A 586 -4.77 -11.47 -4.87
C LEU A 586 -4.95 -10.97 -3.44
N ASN A 587 -6.16 -11.04 -2.89
CA ASN A 587 -6.42 -10.67 -1.49
C ASN A 587 -5.66 -11.56 -0.49
N ARG A 588 -5.52 -12.86 -0.77
CA ARG A 588 -4.65 -13.75 0.03
C ARG A 588 -3.18 -13.31 -0.02
N ILE A 589 -2.67 -13.01 -1.22
CA ILE A 589 -1.29 -12.55 -1.39
C ILE A 589 -1.06 -11.23 -0.64
N ILE A 590 -2.02 -10.31 -0.69
CA ILE A 590 -1.96 -9.04 0.06
C ILE A 590 -1.94 -9.31 1.57
N GLN A 591 -2.81 -10.17 2.09
CA GLN A 591 -2.79 -10.54 3.51
C GLN A 591 -1.46 -11.18 3.93
N GLU A 592 -0.94 -12.12 3.15
CA GLU A 592 0.36 -12.73 3.40
C GLU A 592 1.48 -11.67 3.40
N GLY A 593 1.46 -10.76 2.43
CA GLY A 593 2.39 -9.63 2.35
C GLY A 593 2.30 -8.68 3.55
N ASP A 594 1.09 -8.33 4.00
CA ASP A 594 0.88 -7.47 5.17
C ASP A 594 1.35 -8.15 6.46
N THR A 595 1.11 -9.46 6.62
CA THR A 595 1.63 -10.20 7.79
C THR A 595 3.15 -10.31 7.78
N ALA A 596 3.77 -10.50 6.61
CA ALA A 596 5.22 -10.50 6.46
C ALA A 596 5.81 -9.11 6.77
N ARG A 597 5.18 -8.03 6.27
CA ARG A 597 5.57 -6.64 6.58
C ARG A 597 5.49 -6.35 8.07
N ALA A 598 4.43 -6.81 8.75
CA ALA A 598 4.28 -6.63 10.19
C ALA A 598 5.38 -7.36 10.98
N LYS A 599 5.78 -8.57 10.57
CA LYS A 599 6.90 -9.30 11.18
C LYS A 599 8.22 -8.55 10.99
N LEU A 600 8.52 -8.11 9.76
CA LEU A 600 9.74 -7.35 9.46
C LEU A 600 9.81 -6.02 10.23
N MET A 601 8.69 -5.32 10.41
CA MET A 601 8.65 -4.11 11.23
C MET A 601 8.97 -4.40 12.70
N LYS A 602 8.46 -5.50 13.25
CA LYS A 602 8.76 -5.92 14.63
C LYS A 602 10.23 -6.32 14.79
N GLU A 603 10.81 -6.99 13.80
CA GLU A 603 12.24 -7.31 13.78
C GLU A 603 13.11 -6.05 13.68
N LEU A 604 12.73 -5.09 12.83
CA LEU A 604 13.42 -3.80 12.73
C LEU A 604 13.38 -3.03 14.06
N GLU A 605 12.22 -3.00 14.73
CA GLU A 605 12.09 -2.37 16.05
C GLU A 605 12.96 -3.08 17.10
N GLY A 606 13.04 -4.40 17.04
CA GLY A 606 14.00 -5.20 17.83
C GLY A 606 15.46 -4.80 17.57
N LEU A 607 15.86 -4.71 16.31
CA LEU A 607 17.22 -4.30 15.92
C LEU A 607 17.54 -2.85 16.33
N ILE A 608 16.57 -1.95 16.27
CA ILE A 608 16.74 -0.57 16.74
C ILE A 608 16.97 -0.56 18.26
N ASN A 609 16.18 -1.33 19.01
CA ASN A 609 16.37 -1.46 20.46
C ASN A 609 17.74 -2.05 20.81
N GLU A 610 18.18 -3.10 20.09
CA GLU A 610 19.51 -3.68 20.26
C GLU A 610 20.62 -2.68 19.95
N ARG A 611 20.49 -1.94 18.83
CA ARG A 611 21.41 -0.86 18.46
C ARG A 611 21.50 0.19 19.56
N ASP A 612 20.37 0.62 20.12
CA ASP A 612 20.32 1.66 21.15
C ASP A 612 20.94 1.18 22.48
N VAL A 613 20.71 -0.09 22.85
CA VAL A 613 21.37 -0.71 24.01
C VAL A 613 22.88 -0.79 23.81
N VAL A 614 23.34 -1.26 22.65
CA VAL A 614 24.77 -1.33 22.31
C VAL A 614 25.38 0.08 22.25
N GLY A 615 24.67 1.04 21.68
CA GLY A 615 25.06 2.45 21.64
C GLY A 615 25.24 3.03 23.03
N ALA A 616 24.30 2.80 23.94
CA ALA A 616 24.41 3.23 25.34
C ALA A 616 25.58 2.54 26.07
N GLN A 617 25.83 1.25 25.81
CA GLN A 617 26.99 0.55 26.36
C GLN A 617 28.32 1.12 25.84
N LEU A 618 28.41 1.43 24.55
CA LEU A 618 29.57 2.04 23.93
C LEU A 618 29.89 3.40 24.54
N VAL A 619 28.88 4.25 24.74
CA VAL A 619 29.05 5.55 25.41
C VAL A 619 29.59 5.37 26.82
N ARG A 620 28.97 4.48 27.63
CA ARG A 620 29.47 4.20 29.00
C ARG A 620 30.91 3.69 29.01
N ARG A 621 31.28 2.83 28.07
CA ARG A 621 32.66 2.32 27.95
C ARG A 621 33.63 3.42 27.52
N ASN A 622 33.21 4.33 26.66
CA ASN A 622 34.02 5.48 26.27
C ASN A 622 34.24 6.46 27.44
N ASP A 623 33.21 6.70 28.25
CA ASP A 623 33.31 7.49 29.48
C ASP A 623 34.26 6.82 30.50
N GLU A 624 34.17 5.49 30.65
CA GLU A 624 35.07 4.71 31.52
C GLU A 624 36.53 4.79 31.02
N ILE A 625 36.76 4.67 29.71
CA ILE A 625 38.08 4.85 29.10
C ILE A 625 38.63 6.25 29.38
N SER A 626 37.80 7.28 29.23
CA SER A 626 38.18 8.68 29.49
C SER A 626 38.56 8.89 30.96
N LEU A 627 37.79 8.32 31.90
CA LEU A 627 38.11 8.32 33.33
C LEU A 627 39.42 7.59 33.63
N LEU A 628 39.69 6.46 32.95
CA LEU A 628 40.94 5.72 33.11
C LEU A 628 42.13 6.50 32.58
N TYR A 629 42.02 7.19 31.45
CA TYR A 629 43.08 8.07 30.94
C TYR A 629 43.40 9.20 31.91
N GLU A 630 42.38 9.85 32.47
CA GLU A 630 42.62 10.92 33.46
C GLU A 630 43.25 10.35 34.75
N LYS A 631 42.84 9.15 35.18
CA LYS A 631 43.47 8.45 36.31
C LYS A 631 44.93 8.12 36.04
N ILE A 632 45.27 7.60 34.86
CA ILE A 632 46.65 7.34 34.46
C ILE A 632 47.45 8.64 34.49
N ARG A 633 46.92 9.72 33.92
CA ARG A 633 47.56 11.03 33.91
C ARG A 633 47.87 11.54 35.32
N ILE A 634 46.93 11.44 36.26
CA ILE A 634 47.15 11.83 37.66
C ILE A 634 48.23 10.97 38.32
N LEU A 635 48.22 9.66 38.06
CA LEU A 635 49.24 8.74 38.58
C LEU A 635 50.63 9.03 37.99
N GLU A 636 50.74 9.36 36.71
CA GLU A 636 52.00 9.75 36.06
C GLU A 636 52.57 11.03 36.67
N VAL A 637 51.73 12.06 36.87
CA VAL A 637 52.15 13.31 37.54
C VAL A 637 52.62 13.03 38.96
N THR A 638 51.93 12.16 39.68
CA THR A 638 52.30 11.76 41.05
C THR A 638 53.61 10.98 41.06
N LEU A 639 53.81 10.07 40.10
CA LEU A 639 55.03 9.29 39.95
C LEU A 639 56.23 10.20 39.65
N HIS A 640 56.12 11.11 38.69
CA HIS A 640 57.21 12.06 38.37
C HIS A 640 57.56 12.96 39.56
N ARG A 641 56.57 13.37 40.34
CA ARG A 641 56.83 14.10 41.60
C ARG A 641 57.60 13.23 42.59
N GLY A 642 57.23 11.96 42.73
CA GLY A 642 57.93 10.99 43.58
C GLY A 642 59.37 10.69 43.10
N GLU A 643 59.56 10.50 41.80
CA GLU A 643 60.88 10.29 41.17
C GLU A 643 61.80 11.47 41.44
N ARG A 644 61.31 12.72 41.24
CA ARG A 644 62.10 13.92 41.51
C ARG A 644 62.47 14.04 42.99
N GLN A 645 61.57 13.69 43.91
CA GLN A 645 61.87 13.67 45.34
C GLN A 645 62.90 12.58 45.68
N TYR A 646 62.79 11.40 45.07
CA TYR A 646 63.74 10.32 45.26
C TYR A 646 65.14 10.70 44.76
N GLU A 647 65.25 11.28 43.57
CA GLU A 647 66.52 11.80 43.02
C GLU A 647 67.17 12.82 43.95
N GLN A 648 66.39 13.76 44.49
CA GLN A 648 66.88 14.70 45.51
C GLN A 648 67.45 13.98 46.73
N ARG A 649 66.78 12.94 47.23
CA ARG A 649 67.27 12.15 48.38
C ARG A 649 68.52 11.34 48.04
N VAL A 650 68.63 10.81 46.83
CA VAL A 650 69.84 10.13 46.38
C VAL A 650 71.02 11.10 46.33
N GLU A 651 70.81 12.33 45.84
CA GLU A 651 71.85 13.36 45.85
C GLU A 651 72.21 13.80 47.28
N ASP A 652 71.23 13.98 48.17
CA ASP A 652 71.47 14.24 49.60
C ASP A 652 72.35 13.14 50.21
N ILE A 653 72.03 11.86 49.95
CA ILE A 653 72.82 10.71 50.44
C ILE A 653 74.24 10.74 49.84
N ARG A 654 74.39 11.10 48.56
CA ARG A 654 75.70 11.23 47.91
C ARG A 654 76.54 12.31 48.59
N LEU A 655 75.96 13.48 48.85
CA LEU A 655 76.62 14.58 49.55
C LEU A 655 77.01 14.18 50.98
N LEU A 656 76.12 13.52 51.72
CA LEU A 656 76.41 13.01 53.07
C LEU A 656 77.53 11.96 53.07
N ARG A 657 77.58 11.07 52.07
CA ARG A 657 78.67 10.10 51.91
C ARG A 657 80.01 10.78 51.66
N LEU A 658 80.03 11.83 50.83
CA LEU A 658 81.23 12.64 50.59
C LEU A 658 81.69 13.34 51.88
N GLU A 659 80.76 13.86 52.67
CA GLU A 659 81.06 14.51 53.95
C GLU A 659 81.60 13.49 54.98
N ILE A 660 81.01 12.30 55.07
CA ILE A 660 81.54 11.20 55.90
C ILE A 660 82.97 10.84 55.47
N LEU A 661 83.23 10.76 54.16
CA LEU A 661 84.58 10.50 53.63
C LEU A 661 85.57 11.61 54.02
N ARG A 662 85.17 12.87 53.91
CA ARG A 662 85.95 14.03 54.34
C ARG A 662 86.28 13.96 55.83
N LEU A 663 85.27 13.78 56.68
CA LEU A 663 85.43 13.68 58.13
C LEU A 663 86.28 12.47 58.55
N ARG A 664 86.16 11.33 57.85
CA ARG A 664 87.04 10.17 58.08
C ARG A 664 88.49 10.45 57.71
N LYS A 665 88.74 11.13 56.59
CA LYS A 665 90.11 11.55 56.20
C LYS A 665 90.69 12.50 57.23
N GLU A 666 89.91 13.49 57.67
CA GLU A 666 90.31 14.46 58.70
C GLU A 666 90.61 13.76 60.03
N LYS A 667 89.73 12.86 60.49
CA LYS A 667 89.97 12.01 61.66
C LYS A 667 91.27 11.21 61.53
N ASN A 668 91.51 10.58 60.37
CA ASN A 668 92.72 9.78 60.15
C ASN A 668 94.00 10.64 60.16
N LEU A 669 93.96 11.84 59.59
CA LEU A 669 95.07 12.80 59.65
C LEU A 669 95.35 13.24 61.09
N LEU A 670 94.31 13.56 61.85
CA LEU A 670 94.44 13.88 63.28
C LEU A 670 94.96 12.69 64.08
N SER A 671 94.49 11.47 63.79
CA SER A 671 94.95 10.25 64.47
C SER A 671 96.43 9.98 64.21
N LYS A 672 96.89 10.12 62.97
CA LYS A 672 98.33 10.06 62.63
C LYS A 672 99.12 11.17 63.30
N GLY A 673 98.56 12.38 63.42
CA GLY A 673 99.15 13.46 64.20
C GLY A 673 99.35 13.09 65.67
N ILE A 674 98.38 12.39 66.27
CA ILE A 674 98.47 11.89 67.66
C ILE A 674 99.49 10.75 67.80
N GLU A 675 99.54 9.81 66.85
CA GLU A 675 100.54 8.74 66.84
C GLU A 675 101.96 9.32 66.77
N ASN A 676 102.20 10.24 65.83
CA ASN A 676 103.48 10.95 65.72
C ASN A 676 103.83 11.75 66.98
N MET A 677 102.84 12.23 67.73
CA MET A 677 103.08 12.97 68.99
C MET A 677 103.75 12.09 70.05
N THR A 678 103.50 10.78 70.07
CA THR A 678 104.19 9.88 70.99
C THR A 678 105.66 9.65 70.61
N ASP A 679 105.95 9.51 69.32
CA ASP A 679 107.32 9.40 68.81
C ASP A 679 108.10 10.70 69.03
N LEU A 680 107.49 11.86 68.76
CA LEU A 680 108.06 13.17 69.05
C LEU A 680 108.35 13.37 70.54
N ARG A 681 107.48 12.88 71.44
CA ARG A 681 107.72 12.91 72.89
C ARG A 681 108.89 12.01 73.30
N LEU A 682 109.00 10.82 72.71
CA LEU A 682 110.13 9.92 72.93
C LEU A 682 111.44 10.51 72.39
N GLU A 683 111.39 11.17 71.25
CA GLU A 683 112.54 11.84 70.66
C GLU A 683 112.98 13.04 71.51
N VAL A 684 112.04 13.85 72.03
CA VAL A 684 112.33 14.88 73.03
C VAL A 684 112.98 14.28 74.28
N PHE A 685 112.44 13.18 74.82
CA PHE A 685 113.03 12.51 75.99
C PHE A 685 114.44 11.97 75.71
N ASN A 686 114.66 11.38 74.52
CA ASN A 686 115.97 10.88 74.12
C ASN A 686 116.98 12.02 73.95
N LEU A 687 116.57 13.13 73.33
CA LEU A 687 117.39 14.35 73.18
C LEU A 687 117.71 14.96 74.54
N GLU A 688 116.75 15.02 75.47
CA GLU A 688 116.98 15.46 76.85
C GLU A 688 117.97 14.54 77.59
N ARG A 689 117.87 13.22 77.38
CA ARG A 689 118.79 12.24 77.95
C ARG A 689 120.19 12.35 77.36
N GLU A 690 120.32 12.53 76.06
CA GLU A 690 121.59 12.77 75.36
C GLU A 690 122.23 14.08 75.81
N LEU A 691 121.45 15.15 75.90
CA LEU A 691 121.89 16.42 76.48
C LEU A 691 122.38 16.25 77.93
N GLY A 692 121.70 15.44 78.74
CA GLY A 692 122.12 15.09 80.09
C GLY A 692 123.45 14.33 80.13
N ARG A 693 123.64 13.35 79.23
CA ARG A 693 124.91 12.61 79.08
C ARG A 693 126.05 13.53 78.65
N GLU A 694 125.82 14.42 77.69
CA GLU A 694 126.83 15.37 77.24
C GLU A 694 127.19 16.37 78.35
N ARG A 695 126.22 16.86 79.12
CA ARG A 695 126.49 17.70 80.31
C ARG A 695 127.32 16.98 81.37
N LEU A 696 127.06 15.69 81.61
CA LEU A 696 127.86 14.84 82.52
C LEU A 696 129.26 14.59 81.97
N ARG A 697 129.40 14.38 80.65
CA ARG A 697 130.68 14.19 79.98
C ARG A 697 131.53 15.46 80.03
N VAL A 698 130.93 16.63 79.81
CA VAL A 698 131.59 17.92 79.97
C VAL A 698 132.05 18.10 81.42
N ARG A 699 131.19 17.85 82.43
CA ARG A 699 131.62 17.89 83.84
C ARG A 699 132.75 16.91 84.19
N ALA A 700 132.70 15.70 83.65
CA ALA A 700 133.76 14.71 83.87
C ALA A 700 135.08 15.13 83.21
N LEU A 701 135.02 15.77 82.03
CA LEU A 701 136.17 16.33 81.35
C LEU A 701 136.70 17.59 82.06
N GLU A 702 135.83 18.44 82.60
CA GLU A 702 136.18 19.58 83.46
C GLU A 702 136.88 19.11 84.74
N GLN A 703 136.34 18.10 85.43
CA GLN A 703 136.97 17.50 86.62
C GLN A 703 138.30 16.77 86.29
N ALA A 704 138.41 16.16 85.11
CA ALA A 704 139.66 15.58 84.62
C ALA A 704 140.71 16.63 84.24
N LEU A 705 140.28 17.87 83.94
CA LEU A 705 141.15 19.03 83.75
C LEU A 705 141.66 19.62 85.07
N GLU A 706 140.89 19.49 86.15
CA GLU A 706 141.25 19.97 87.50
C GLU A 706 142.26 19.07 88.25
N THR A 707 142.56 17.86 87.76
CA THR A 707 143.55 16.94 88.37
C THR A 707 144.50 16.31 87.35
N PRO A 708 145.69 16.89 87.11
CA PRO A 708 146.66 16.33 86.18
C PRO A 708 147.49 15.22 86.84
N LEU A 709 146.96 13.99 86.89
CA LEU A 709 147.76 12.79 87.10
C LEU A 709 148.34 12.35 85.74
N ASN A 710 149.64 12.50 85.68
CA ASN A 710 150.41 12.77 84.50
C ASN A 710 150.85 11.47 83.78
N VAL A 711 151.50 11.68 82.63
CA VAL A 711 152.52 10.80 82.02
C VAL A 711 152.04 9.65 81.10
N HIS A 712 151.61 9.99 79.88
CA HIS A 712 152.24 9.55 78.61
C HIS A 712 151.34 9.79 77.38
N ARG A 713 151.78 10.77 76.58
CA ARG A 713 151.28 11.11 75.25
C ARG A 713 151.83 10.10 74.24
N TRP A 714 151.18 8.93 74.15
CA TRP A 714 150.96 8.02 73.00
C TRP A 714 150.61 6.59 73.49
N ARG A 715 149.50 6.02 73.00
CA ARG A 715 149.08 4.63 73.25
C ARG A 715 148.89 3.91 71.91
N LYS A 716 149.50 2.72 71.77
CA LYS A 716 149.32 1.78 70.64
C LYS A 716 147.84 1.47 70.44
N LEU A 717 147.35 1.63 69.21
CA LEU A 717 146.04 1.12 68.79
C LEU A 717 146.07 -0.41 68.89
N GLN A 718 145.35 -0.98 69.86
CA GLN A 718 145.01 -2.40 69.83
C GLN A 718 143.71 -2.56 69.03
N GLY A 719 143.89 -2.88 67.76
CA GLY A 719 142.82 -3.24 66.84
C GLY A 719 143.45 -3.96 65.67
N THR A 720 143.42 -5.28 65.70
CA THR A 720 143.85 -6.12 64.58
C THR A 720 142.80 -6.01 63.50
N ASP A 721 143.21 -5.62 62.30
CA ASP A 721 142.38 -5.63 61.10
C ASP A 721 141.87 -7.07 60.88
N PRO A 722 140.55 -7.31 60.78
CA PRO A 722 140.04 -8.65 60.50
C PRO A 722 140.59 -9.16 59.16
N GLU A 723 141.17 -10.38 59.17
CA GLU A 723 141.70 -11.03 57.97
C GLU A 723 140.68 -10.99 56.82
N SER A 724 141.17 -10.86 55.58
CA SER A 724 140.36 -10.90 54.35
C SER A 724 139.34 -12.05 54.35
N VAL A 725 139.65 -13.17 55.00
CA VAL A 725 138.76 -14.32 55.19
C VAL A 725 137.53 -13.99 56.05
N HIS A 726 137.69 -13.25 57.15
CA HIS A 726 136.57 -12.83 58.02
C HIS A 726 135.69 -11.77 57.35
N LEU A 727 136.27 -10.81 56.61
CA LEU A 727 135.49 -9.87 55.80
C LEU A 727 134.75 -10.58 54.66
N THR A 728 135.39 -11.55 54.00
CA THR A 728 134.76 -12.35 52.93
C THR A 728 133.68 -13.27 53.48
N GLN A 729 133.85 -13.86 54.68
CA GLN A 729 132.80 -14.62 55.36
C GLN A 729 131.63 -13.73 55.78
N LYS A 730 131.90 -12.54 56.34
CA LYS A 730 130.86 -11.59 56.71
C LYS A 730 130.13 -11.05 55.49
N LEU A 731 130.85 -10.79 54.38
CA LEU A 731 130.28 -10.42 53.09
C LEU A 731 129.45 -11.55 52.48
N ARG A 732 129.90 -12.80 52.56
CA ARG A 732 129.12 -13.97 52.10
C ARG A 732 127.90 -14.22 52.99
N LEU A 733 127.99 -14.00 54.29
CA LEU A 733 126.86 -14.09 55.22
C LEU A 733 125.85 -12.95 55.00
N THR A 734 126.31 -11.73 54.77
CA THR A 734 125.43 -10.60 54.43
C THR A 734 124.86 -10.74 53.03
N GLN A 735 125.62 -11.20 52.03
CA GLN A 735 125.11 -11.53 50.70
C GLN A 735 124.09 -12.66 50.77
N LYS A 736 124.30 -13.72 51.58
CA LYS A 736 123.29 -14.75 51.83
C LYS A 736 122.04 -14.21 52.52
N LYS A 737 122.20 -13.32 53.51
CA LYS A 737 121.06 -12.67 54.19
C LYS A 737 120.29 -11.74 53.27
N VAL A 738 120.99 -10.97 52.43
CA VAL A 738 120.39 -10.07 51.44
C VAL A 738 119.69 -10.88 50.35
N LEU A 739 120.30 -11.96 49.86
CA LEU A 739 119.65 -12.88 48.92
C LEU A 739 118.43 -13.56 49.54
N ALA A 740 118.49 -14.01 50.79
CA ALA A 740 117.33 -14.58 51.48
C ALA A 740 116.24 -13.54 51.74
N GLN A 741 116.61 -12.29 52.07
CA GLN A 741 115.66 -11.19 52.26
C GLN A 741 115.06 -10.72 50.93
N SER A 742 115.82 -10.70 49.85
CA SER A 742 115.30 -10.36 48.51
C SER A 742 114.42 -11.49 47.97
N GLU A 743 114.74 -12.76 48.23
CA GLU A 743 113.87 -13.90 47.91
C GLU A 743 112.57 -13.84 48.73
N MET A 744 112.65 -13.51 50.02
CA MET A 744 111.47 -13.25 50.85
C MET A 744 110.66 -12.04 50.38
N LEU A 745 111.30 -10.96 49.91
CA LEU A 745 110.62 -9.80 49.33
C LEU A 745 109.93 -10.15 48.01
N VAL A 746 110.58 -10.93 47.15
CA VAL A 746 109.98 -11.42 45.89
C VAL A 746 108.81 -12.36 46.18
N LEU A 747 108.92 -13.25 47.18
CA LEU A 747 107.82 -14.10 47.62
C LEU A 747 106.67 -13.26 48.21
N LYS A 748 106.98 -12.24 49.02
CA LYS A 748 105.98 -11.33 49.58
C LYS A 748 105.33 -10.44 48.52
N ASP A 749 106.07 -9.97 47.53
CA ASP A 749 105.56 -9.22 46.38
C ASP A 749 104.72 -10.10 45.46
N ARG A 750 105.08 -11.39 45.32
CA ARG A 750 104.28 -12.38 44.61
C ARG A 750 102.98 -12.67 45.36
N GLU A 751 103.03 -12.88 46.68
CA GLU A 751 101.82 -12.98 47.54
C GLU A 751 100.98 -11.70 47.47
N LEU A 752 101.61 -10.51 47.43
CA LEU A 752 100.92 -9.23 47.27
C LEU A 752 100.28 -9.08 45.88
N LYS A 753 100.93 -9.57 44.82
CA LYS A 753 100.36 -9.62 43.47
C LYS A 753 99.21 -10.62 43.39
N GLU A 754 99.36 -11.80 43.98
CA GLU A 754 98.32 -12.83 44.01
C GLU A 754 97.12 -12.37 44.84
N THR A 755 97.33 -11.75 45.99
CA THR A 755 96.26 -11.16 46.81
C THR A 755 95.63 -9.93 46.16
N LYS A 756 96.39 -9.08 45.46
CA LYS A 756 95.83 -7.98 44.64
C LYS A 756 95.01 -8.52 43.48
N ASN A 757 95.49 -9.56 42.78
CA ASN A 757 94.78 -10.20 41.69
C ASN A 757 93.50 -10.91 42.18
N LEU A 758 93.56 -11.58 43.33
CA LEU A 758 92.39 -12.15 44.00
C LEU A 758 91.43 -11.06 44.48
N TYR A 759 91.93 -9.95 45.01
CA TYR A 759 91.12 -8.82 45.43
C TYR A 759 90.46 -8.14 44.23
N THR A 760 91.15 -7.94 43.11
CA THR A 760 90.55 -7.44 41.87
C THR A 760 89.58 -8.46 41.28
N ALA A 761 89.90 -9.75 41.26
CA ALA A 761 88.97 -10.78 40.78
C ALA A 761 87.70 -10.87 41.66
N VAL A 762 87.83 -10.76 42.98
CA VAL A 762 86.70 -10.72 43.92
C VAL A 762 85.94 -9.41 43.80
N LYS A 763 86.62 -8.27 43.62
CA LYS A 763 85.99 -6.96 43.38
C LYS A 763 85.24 -6.92 42.06
N ASP A 764 85.79 -7.53 41.01
CA ASP A 764 85.16 -7.67 39.71
C ASP A 764 83.97 -8.64 39.81
N MET A 765 84.11 -9.77 40.51
CA MET A 765 82.98 -10.68 40.80
C MET A 765 81.89 -10.03 41.65
N LEU A 766 82.23 -9.18 42.64
CA LEU A 766 81.28 -8.40 43.44
C LEU A 766 80.64 -7.26 42.63
N ALA A 767 81.37 -6.64 41.70
CA ALA A 767 80.83 -5.66 40.76
C ALA A 767 79.91 -6.31 39.72
N LEU A 768 80.12 -7.59 39.40
CA LEU A 768 79.27 -8.43 38.56
C LEU A 768 78.06 -9.01 39.31
N GLN A 769 78.04 -9.00 40.64
CA GLN A 769 76.87 -9.40 41.41
C GLN A 769 75.91 -8.23 41.61
N PRO A 770 74.67 -8.31 41.09
CA PRO A 770 73.68 -7.28 41.33
C PRO A 770 73.38 -7.20 42.82
N SER A 771 73.37 -5.98 43.38
CA SER A 771 72.93 -5.75 44.76
C SER A 771 71.48 -6.26 44.93
N PRO A 772 71.04 -6.64 46.15
CA PRO A 772 69.73 -7.26 46.37
C PRO A 772 68.56 -6.45 45.80
N GLU A 773 68.67 -5.11 45.80
CA GLU A 773 67.72 -4.20 45.16
C GLU A 773 67.75 -4.29 43.63
N ILE A 774 68.95 -4.38 43.02
CA ILE A 774 69.11 -4.62 41.58
C ILE A 774 68.56 -6.00 41.20
N GLN A 775 68.70 -7.01 42.06
CA GLN A 775 68.19 -8.36 41.79
C GLN A 775 66.66 -8.45 41.94
N GLN A 776 66.06 -7.73 42.89
CA GLN A 776 64.59 -7.61 43.00
C GLN A 776 64.01 -6.78 41.85
N THR A 777 64.65 -5.67 41.49
CA THR A 777 64.24 -4.88 40.32
C THR A 777 64.43 -5.66 39.03
N LEU A 778 65.53 -6.41 38.87
CA LEU A 778 65.73 -7.32 37.73
C LEU A 778 64.66 -8.40 37.66
N ASN A 779 64.28 -9.02 38.77
CA ASN A 779 63.21 -10.01 38.78
C ASN A 779 61.83 -9.39 38.46
N ARG A 780 61.55 -8.18 38.96
CA ARG A 780 60.33 -7.44 38.63
C ARG A 780 60.32 -7.00 37.17
N THR A 781 61.43 -6.48 36.65
CA THR A 781 61.54 -6.08 35.24
C THR A 781 61.54 -7.30 34.34
N GLN A 782 62.10 -8.44 34.74
CA GLN A 782 62.04 -9.69 33.97
C GLN A 782 60.64 -10.30 33.96
N ARG A 783 59.88 -10.21 35.06
CA ARG A 783 58.44 -10.56 35.10
C ARG A 783 57.59 -9.60 34.29
N ALA A 784 57.85 -8.29 34.39
CA ALA A 784 57.17 -7.29 33.59
C ALA A 784 57.53 -7.42 32.10
N LEU A 785 58.78 -7.75 31.79
CA LEU A 785 59.26 -8.00 30.44
C LEU A 785 58.62 -9.25 29.88
N THR A 786 58.59 -10.37 30.61
CA THR A 786 57.89 -11.60 30.16
C THR A 786 56.39 -11.36 29.94
N GLN A 787 55.71 -10.63 30.82
CA GLN A 787 54.32 -10.23 30.62
C GLN A 787 54.13 -9.28 29.44
N ARG A 788 55.01 -8.29 29.26
CA ARG A 788 54.98 -7.38 28.10
C ARG A 788 55.37 -8.09 26.81
N THR A 789 56.27 -9.07 26.84
CA THR A 789 56.63 -9.92 25.69
C THR A 789 55.47 -10.85 25.35
N ALA A 790 54.72 -11.36 26.33
CA ALA A 790 53.49 -12.11 26.07
C ALA A 790 52.42 -11.21 25.43
N LYS A 791 52.19 -10.01 25.98
CA LYS A 791 51.31 -9.01 25.36
C LYS A 791 51.79 -8.58 23.97
N MET A 792 53.09 -8.38 23.78
CA MET A 792 53.70 -8.06 22.49
C MET A 792 53.53 -9.22 21.52
N LYS A 793 53.65 -10.49 21.96
CA LYS A 793 53.37 -11.65 21.10
C LYS A 793 51.90 -11.71 20.70
N CYS A 794 50.97 -11.41 21.60
CA CYS A 794 49.55 -11.27 21.25
C CYS A 794 49.34 -10.11 20.27
N LEU A 795 49.94 -8.94 20.51
CA LEU A 795 49.87 -7.78 19.62
C LEU A 795 50.55 -8.04 18.28
N ILE A 796 51.66 -8.78 18.22
CA ILE A 796 52.32 -9.20 16.98
C ILE A 796 51.46 -10.23 16.26
N ALA A 797 50.77 -11.13 16.97
CA ALA A 797 49.82 -12.04 16.35
C ALA A 797 48.61 -11.28 15.78
N GLU A 798 48.04 -10.35 16.54
CA GLU A 798 46.99 -9.44 16.08
C GLU A 798 47.46 -8.59 14.90
N LEU A 799 48.65 -7.99 14.98
CA LEU A 799 49.22 -7.16 13.93
C LEU A 799 49.54 -8.00 12.70
N SER A 800 50.03 -9.24 12.82
CA SER A 800 50.20 -10.17 11.70
C SER A 800 48.87 -10.58 11.07
N MET A 801 47.82 -10.73 11.88
CA MET A 801 46.47 -11.02 11.40
C MET A 801 45.88 -9.79 10.67
N ARG A 802 46.14 -8.58 11.17
CA ARG A 802 45.75 -7.33 10.51
C ARG A 802 46.58 -7.06 9.26
N GLU A 803 47.87 -7.33 9.27
CA GLU A 803 48.74 -7.26 8.09
C GLU A 803 48.30 -8.26 7.03
N ARG A 804 47.89 -9.46 7.45
CA ARG A 804 47.30 -10.46 6.54
C ARG A 804 45.96 -10.00 5.99
N GLN A 805 45.07 -9.45 6.82
CA GLN A 805 43.83 -8.83 6.34
C GLN A 805 44.08 -7.67 5.38
N VAL A 806 45.09 -6.83 5.64
CA VAL A 806 45.48 -5.73 4.74
C VAL A 806 46.12 -6.28 3.46
N ALA A 807 46.89 -7.37 3.52
CA ALA A 807 47.45 -8.02 2.34
C ALA A 807 46.37 -8.69 1.49
N ASP A 808 45.39 -9.35 2.12
CA ASP A 808 44.23 -9.96 1.47
C ASP A 808 43.37 -8.86 0.81
N LEU A 809 43.10 -7.77 1.52
CA LEU A 809 42.40 -6.60 0.97
C LEU A 809 43.18 -5.93 -0.16
N ARG A 810 44.52 -5.85 -0.08
CA ARG A 810 45.36 -5.34 -1.18
C ARG A 810 45.31 -6.26 -2.40
N LEU A 811 45.33 -7.58 -2.20
CA LEU A 811 45.17 -8.57 -3.26
C LEU A 811 43.78 -8.49 -3.90
N GLU A 812 42.73 -8.25 -3.11
CA GLU A 812 41.39 -7.97 -3.63
C GLU A 812 41.33 -6.66 -4.41
N LEU A 813 42.02 -5.62 -3.94
CA LEU A 813 42.13 -4.33 -4.63
C LEU A 813 42.91 -4.48 -5.95
N ASP A 814 44.00 -5.24 -5.97
CA ASP A 814 44.78 -5.55 -7.17
C ASP A 814 44.01 -6.45 -8.14
N ARG A 815 43.21 -7.40 -7.64
CA ARG A 815 42.26 -8.18 -8.45
C ARG A 815 41.19 -7.28 -9.05
N GLY A 816 40.55 -6.43 -8.26
CA GLY A 816 39.56 -5.46 -8.74
C GLY A 816 40.15 -4.50 -9.77
N ASN A 817 41.38 -4.02 -9.56
CA ASN A 817 42.09 -3.18 -10.52
C ASN A 817 42.45 -3.93 -11.81
N SER A 818 42.84 -5.21 -11.71
CA SER A 818 43.13 -6.06 -12.86
C SER A 818 41.86 -6.42 -13.65
N GLU A 819 40.75 -6.68 -12.95
CA GLU A 819 39.44 -6.88 -13.55
C GLU A 819 38.96 -5.61 -14.24
N LEU A 820 39.10 -4.44 -13.61
CA LEU A 820 38.80 -3.15 -14.20
C LEU A 820 39.67 -2.86 -15.43
N ALA A 821 40.96 -3.21 -15.39
CA ALA A 821 41.85 -3.11 -16.54
C ALA A 821 41.41 -4.05 -17.67
N SER A 822 41.01 -5.29 -17.34
CA SER A 822 40.49 -6.26 -18.32
C SER A 822 39.15 -5.82 -18.92
N PHE A 823 38.27 -5.21 -18.13
CA PHE A 823 37.01 -4.65 -18.59
C PHE A 823 37.24 -3.45 -19.48
N LYS A 824 38.18 -2.57 -19.13
CA LYS A 824 38.63 -1.49 -20.03
C LYS A 824 39.17 -2.06 -21.34
N GLN A 825 40.00 -3.09 -21.29
CA GLN A 825 40.54 -3.72 -22.49
C GLN A 825 39.45 -4.34 -23.37
N LYS A 826 38.52 -5.10 -22.79
CA LYS A 826 37.36 -5.67 -23.49
C LYS A 826 36.44 -4.58 -24.05
N TYR A 827 36.25 -3.48 -23.33
CA TYR A 827 35.50 -2.33 -23.81
C TYR A 827 36.19 -1.65 -25.01
N TYR A 828 37.52 -1.48 -24.98
CA TYR A 828 38.27 -0.94 -26.11
C TYR A 828 38.34 -1.91 -27.30
N GLU A 829 38.32 -3.22 -27.07
CA GLU A 829 38.22 -4.23 -28.12
C GLU A 829 36.83 -4.27 -28.75
N MET A 830 35.77 -4.19 -27.94
CA MET A 830 34.39 -4.07 -28.42
C MET A 830 34.17 -2.77 -29.17
N LYS A 831 34.75 -1.66 -28.69
CA LYS A 831 34.74 -0.38 -29.41
C LYS A 831 35.48 -0.48 -30.75
N ARG A 832 36.68 -1.06 -30.79
CA ARG A 832 37.40 -1.31 -32.05
C ARG A 832 36.64 -2.25 -33.00
N ALA A 833 35.92 -3.23 -32.48
CA ALA A 833 35.10 -4.15 -33.27
C ALA A 833 33.88 -3.44 -33.88
N LEU A 834 33.20 -2.60 -33.09
CA LEU A 834 32.11 -1.75 -33.57
C LEU A 834 32.61 -0.74 -34.61
N ASP A 835 33.73 -0.07 -34.36
CA ASP A 835 34.36 0.85 -35.32
C ASP A 835 34.76 0.11 -36.62
N ALA A 836 35.26 -1.13 -36.53
CA ALA A 836 35.61 -1.97 -37.69
C ALA A 836 34.37 -2.51 -38.44
N GLU A 837 33.26 -2.75 -37.74
CA GLU A 837 31.99 -3.17 -38.30
C GLU A 837 31.29 -1.99 -39.01
N GLU A 838 31.46 -0.78 -38.49
CA GLU A 838 31.06 0.48 -39.11
C GLU A 838 31.87 0.76 -40.40
N VAL A 839 33.18 0.53 -40.37
CA VAL A 839 34.05 0.57 -41.56
C VAL A 839 33.67 -0.52 -42.58
N ARG A 840 33.22 -1.70 -42.15
CA ARG A 840 32.71 -2.77 -43.04
C ARG A 840 31.36 -2.41 -43.66
N ARG A 841 30.45 -1.75 -42.93
CA ARG A 841 29.18 -1.27 -43.48
C ARG A 841 29.35 -0.21 -44.57
N LEU A 842 30.46 0.54 -44.56
CA LEU A 842 30.77 1.56 -45.56
C LEU A 842 31.49 1.02 -46.82
N ARG A 843 31.77 -0.29 -46.93
CA ARG A 843 32.43 -0.86 -48.11
C ARG A 843 31.44 -1.50 -49.08
N VAL A 844 31.08 -0.73 -50.12
CA VAL A 844 30.32 -1.19 -51.29
C VAL A 844 31.17 -2.19 -52.12
N PRO A 845 30.60 -3.29 -52.66
CA PRO A 845 31.36 -4.28 -53.41
C PRO A 845 31.50 -3.90 -54.89
N THR A 846 32.72 -4.02 -55.43
CA THR A 846 33.02 -3.99 -56.88
C THR A 846 33.77 -5.28 -57.30
N PRO A 847 33.68 -5.69 -58.57
CA PRO A 847 33.56 -7.10 -58.94
C PRO A 847 34.87 -7.79 -59.41
N VAL A 848 34.84 -9.12 -59.26
CA VAL A 848 35.52 -10.23 -59.96
C VAL A 848 36.63 -9.89 -60.97
N THR A 849 37.83 -10.48 -60.82
CA THR A 849 38.54 -11.35 -61.81
C THR A 849 39.95 -11.78 -61.29
N PRO A 850 40.57 -12.83 -61.88
CA PRO A 850 41.43 -13.79 -61.17
C PRO A 850 42.94 -13.58 -61.41
N ASN A 851 43.73 -14.47 -60.80
CA ASN A 851 44.92 -15.15 -61.37
C ASN A 851 46.26 -14.95 -60.64
N THR A 852 47.08 -16.01 -60.73
CA THR A 852 48.56 -16.12 -60.62
C THR A 852 49.20 -16.01 -59.21
N ALA A 853 49.78 -17.11 -58.69
CA ALA A 853 51.17 -17.59 -58.89
C ALA A 853 52.17 -16.76 -58.06
N GLU A 854 52.77 -17.28 -56.99
CA GLU A 854 53.96 -18.15 -56.89
C GLU A 854 55.02 -17.41 -56.06
N LYS A 855 55.66 -18.15 -55.14
CA LYS A 855 57.06 -18.05 -54.67
C LYS A 855 57.58 -16.69 -54.16
N SER A 856 57.87 -16.62 -52.86
CA SER A 856 59.25 -16.74 -52.34
C SER A 856 59.20 -17.25 -50.90
#